data_AF-A0A367ZP84-F1
#
_entry.id   AF-A0A367ZP84-F1
#
_cell.length_a   1.000
_cell.length_b   1.000
_cell.length_c   1.000
_cell.angle_alpha   90.00
_cell.angle_beta   90.00
_cell.angle_gamma   90.00
#
_symmetry.space_group_name_H-M   'P 1'
#
loop_
_entity.id
_entity.type
_entity.pdbx_description
1 polymer ?
#
loop_
_entity_poly.entity_id
_entity_poly.type
_entity_poly.pdbx_seq_one_letter_code
_entity_poly.pdbx_strand_id
1 'polypeptide(L)'
;MAVELKLEHSFGGAWPWRARHRSFLMPRQTSGRSLFQELEALMELEGEYLSHQTALFLLGQIPDLPATLTAVSPRRRRHRTVGGRPLVFVFHPEEKTRHLQIAAFQQAALPVSTLEKTLLDLLADMHHAPPLPELAGLFVRLPYNPGALLTIARQVSDTVLKRACYFTAWAGRARADELPFGAFKRTPVKLDPRVTDQPLLWDSRFFLKVPAGLLALALPEPPANLDADLASWIELRRMPAFRDWIAAQGRIPILGEAASAALDPFWETLFLNLSPSSLDDLLVDHFGRSSDSGPPRPFPIRFNRWLDEHPDVLERRRDELEDWIKRNLASPSINRVETALHLGCLLGLDDLVIEHFALQAYNLYNAGRFDLINRVTGRYLAQDRPLPHYFYVIAARTMARQDRFDEAIAVIDRGKAIYEAREHAELECGELAFVAGNVFRLMNRMNEAMAELILAREFYAVARDRRRLASADCSLGNLYFVRGMAQEARRHYLAGLAVMKDLGERSAQASLLGNLGLVEYDSGHFRRAALFLQQSVNLHRSLKNTWNQAIAALSLGKVFLKMGQFSKAMRILRECHTLKSQQSHESGVLETTALLAWLCELLGNTAAAKAWWDMIPDLEGRTLEPRARFVITAVRAMTALYKGEFLDAERLYASMLETSRQAESSDVEGGDCLHGLAFCQAMRGDPRAPDTLAEAERRFARFPHCSQLVQIRLLGALLYPERFPHVDLDAQIAAFLDTQAYEPFWAFLAEPMMQRGSPGSRRFIEYHLQKTPAAMLTALLARHRSLGKVVQAVEARRRRAAEFFTCLEDGLTRPIHHEEYEAWRREYPRDRLVFDGPAGLLVWREHVAWLKPGSIPHGILSQLLIALPHPVDVDALYHAVWQTVFDPETDVGAFKSSIQRLQKILRSVTPAAKVRRKKTRSRFGGVTISLSCPWTAIL
;
A
#
# COMPACT_ATOMS: atom_id res chain seq x y z
N MET A 1 16.49 -2.52 3.52
CA MET A 1 15.83 -2.14 4.80
C MET A 1 15.80 -0.62 4.92
N ALA A 2 15.19 0.03 3.92
CA ALA A 2 14.80 1.44 3.97
C ALA A 2 13.67 1.57 4.98
N VAL A 3 13.71 2.61 5.82
CA VAL A 3 12.68 3.04 6.80
C VAL A 3 11.51 2.05 6.99
N GLU A 4 11.75 0.97 7.75
CA GLU A 4 10.71 0.28 8.53
C GLU A 4 10.69 0.93 9.91
N LEU A 5 10.11 2.12 9.96
CA LEU A 5 9.55 2.66 11.19
C LEU A 5 8.27 1.86 11.47
N LYS A 6 8.39 0.88 12.35
CA LYS A 6 7.32 0.18 13.10
C LYS A 6 5.93 0.17 12.46
N LEU A 7 5.66 -0.92 11.76
CA LEU A 7 4.39 -1.63 11.89
C LEU A 7 4.51 -2.61 13.08
N GLU A 8 3.35 -2.96 13.67
CA GLU A 8 3.08 -3.92 14.76
C GLU A 8 3.17 -3.28 16.17
N HIS A 9 2.11 -3.22 17.01
CA HIS A 9 1.04 -4.19 17.37
C HIS A 9 -0.38 -3.63 17.13
N SER A 10 -1.47 -4.38 16.93
CA SER A 10 -1.83 -5.74 17.33
C SER A 10 -2.91 -6.32 16.40
N PHE A 11 -2.80 -7.63 16.11
CA PHE A 11 -3.80 -8.46 15.42
C PHE A 11 -5.04 -8.76 16.29
N GLY A 12 -6.19 -9.05 15.65
CA GLY A 12 -7.29 -9.75 16.32
C GLY A 12 -8.68 -9.72 15.64
N GLY A 13 -8.91 -10.58 14.64
CA GLY A 13 -10.17 -11.32 14.43
C GLY A 13 -11.45 -10.63 13.89
N ALA A 14 -11.75 -10.84 12.60
CA ALA A 14 -12.98 -11.51 12.08
C ALA A 14 -13.16 -11.27 10.57
N TRP A 15 -13.33 -12.36 9.82
CA TRP A 15 -13.48 -12.43 8.35
C TRP A 15 -14.96 -12.18 7.88
N PRO A 16 -15.22 -12.09 6.55
CA PRO A 16 -16.19 -11.17 5.93
C PRO A 16 -17.47 -11.84 5.43
N TRP A 17 -18.53 -11.05 5.25
CA TRP A 17 -19.59 -11.31 4.27
C TRP A 17 -20.10 -9.99 3.68
N ARG A 18 -19.67 -9.65 2.46
CA ARG A 18 -20.52 -8.92 1.51
C ARG A 18 -20.36 -9.57 0.16
N ALA A 19 -21.40 -10.31 -0.21
CA ALA A 19 -21.54 -10.94 -1.51
C ALA A 19 -21.36 -9.89 -2.61
N ARG A 20 -20.45 -10.19 -3.55
CA ARG A 20 -20.43 -9.55 -4.86
C ARG A 20 -21.80 -9.76 -5.48
N HIS A 21 -22.53 -8.68 -5.76
CA HIS A 21 -23.69 -8.73 -6.66
C HIS A 21 -23.18 -9.14 -8.04
N ARG A 22 -23.18 -10.45 -8.32
CA ARG A 22 -23.17 -10.96 -9.68
C ARG A 22 -24.55 -10.67 -10.26
N SER A 23 -24.61 -9.72 -11.19
CA SER A 23 -25.76 -9.55 -12.06
C SER A 23 -25.99 -10.87 -12.81
N PHE A 24 -27.06 -11.60 -12.45
CA PHE A 24 -27.48 -12.78 -13.21
C PHE A 24 -28.10 -12.30 -14.53
N LEU A 25 -27.43 -12.59 -15.64
CA LEU A 25 -27.97 -12.44 -16.99
C LEU A 25 -28.82 -13.69 -17.29
N MET A 26 -30.15 -13.60 -17.12
CA MET A 26 -31.06 -14.45 -17.88
C MET A 26 -30.97 -14.05 -19.37
N PRO A 27 -31.04 -14.99 -20.33
CA PRO A 27 -31.11 -14.62 -21.74
C PRO A 27 -32.35 -13.76 -21.98
N ARG A 28 -32.20 -12.70 -22.79
CA ARG A 28 -33.30 -11.81 -23.21
C ARG A 28 -34.41 -12.65 -23.83
N GLN A 29 -35.49 -12.92 -23.10
CA GLN A 29 -36.78 -13.17 -23.74
C GLN A 29 -37.36 -11.82 -24.15
N THR A 30 -37.22 -11.51 -25.44
CA THR A 30 -37.93 -10.43 -26.12
C THR A 30 -39.38 -10.86 -26.37
N SER A 31 -40.32 -9.96 -26.05
CA SER A 31 -41.79 -10.00 -26.19
C SER A 31 -42.55 -10.97 -25.27
N GLY A 32 -42.97 -10.45 -24.12
CA GLY A 32 -43.77 -11.07 -23.06
C GLY A 32 -43.47 -10.37 -21.72
N ARG A 33 -44.40 -10.29 -20.76
CA ARG A 33 -44.02 -9.90 -19.39
C ARG A 33 -42.92 -10.86 -18.93
N SER A 34 -41.91 -10.36 -18.22
CA SER A 34 -40.89 -11.28 -17.68
C SER A 34 -41.56 -12.24 -16.69
N LEU A 35 -41.13 -13.51 -16.65
CA LEU A 35 -41.61 -14.51 -15.68
C LEU A 35 -41.66 -13.95 -14.25
N PHE A 36 -40.70 -13.11 -13.90
CA PHE A 36 -40.59 -12.45 -12.60
C PHE A 36 -41.78 -11.50 -12.31
N GLN A 37 -42.19 -10.71 -13.30
CA GLN A 37 -43.36 -9.81 -13.22
C GLN A 37 -44.68 -10.59 -13.26
N GLU A 38 -44.76 -11.70 -14.00
CA GLU A 38 -45.95 -12.56 -14.01
C GLU A 38 -46.15 -13.25 -12.65
N LEU A 39 -45.07 -13.74 -12.04
CA LEU A 39 -45.11 -14.30 -10.70
C LEU A 39 -45.50 -13.24 -9.68
N GLU A 40 -44.92 -12.04 -9.74
CA GLU A 40 -45.25 -10.97 -8.77
C GLU A 40 -46.72 -10.56 -8.84
N ALA A 41 -47.28 -10.46 -10.05
CA ALA A 41 -48.70 -10.17 -10.23
C ALA A 41 -49.64 -11.27 -9.71
N LEU A 42 -49.17 -12.52 -9.58
CA LEU A 42 -49.97 -13.65 -9.11
C LEU A 42 -49.87 -13.88 -7.59
N MET A 43 -48.89 -13.27 -6.94
CA MET A 43 -48.63 -13.33 -5.50
C MET A 43 -49.41 -12.20 -4.80
N GLU A 44 -50.72 -12.40 -4.68
CA GLU A 44 -51.69 -11.35 -4.29
C GLU A 44 -51.95 -11.31 -2.78
N LEU A 45 -51.55 -12.35 -2.03
CA LEU A 45 -51.84 -12.48 -0.61
C LEU A 45 -50.59 -12.30 0.26
N GLU A 46 -50.76 -11.57 1.36
CA GLU A 46 -49.72 -11.40 2.38
C GLU A 46 -49.36 -12.77 2.98
N GLY A 47 -48.08 -13.14 2.89
CA GLY A 47 -47.55 -14.43 3.36
C GLY A 47 -47.44 -15.52 2.29
N GLU A 48 -47.84 -15.28 1.03
CA GLU A 48 -47.48 -16.18 -0.07
C GLU A 48 -45.98 -16.09 -0.38
N TYR A 49 -45.36 -17.23 -0.71
CA TYR A 49 -43.98 -17.26 -1.17
C TYR A 49 -43.71 -18.38 -2.17
N LEU A 50 -42.66 -18.25 -2.98
CA LEU A 50 -42.21 -19.29 -3.91
C LEU A 50 -41.21 -20.23 -3.22
N SER A 51 -41.31 -21.54 -3.48
CA SER A 51 -40.54 -22.58 -2.77
C SER A 51 -39.93 -23.64 -3.70
N HIS A 52 -39.24 -24.65 -3.12
CA HIS A 52 -38.66 -25.78 -3.86
C HIS A 52 -37.68 -25.32 -4.97
N GLN A 53 -37.63 -26.03 -6.10
CA GLN A 53 -36.78 -25.68 -7.25
C GLN A 53 -37.11 -24.29 -7.83
N THR A 54 -38.33 -23.77 -7.61
CA THR A 54 -38.71 -22.42 -8.06
C THR A 54 -37.92 -21.34 -7.32
N ALA A 55 -37.78 -21.47 -5.99
CA ALA A 55 -36.95 -20.58 -5.20
C ALA A 55 -35.48 -20.67 -5.65
N LEU A 56 -34.94 -21.89 -5.87
CA LEU A 56 -33.56 -22.07 -6.33
C LEU A 56 -33.32 -21.39 -7.68
N PHE A 57 -34.24 -21.53 -8.63
CA PHE A 57 -34.13 -20.89 -9.94
C PHE A 57 -34.14 -19.36 -9.84
N LEU A 58 -35.08 -18.79 -9.08
CA LEU A 58 -35.20 -17.33 -8.92
C LEU A 58 -34.01 -16.71 -8.17
N LEU A 59 -33.36 -17.48 -7.30
CA LEU A 59 -32.12 -17.11 -6.62
C LEU A 59 -30.86 -17.35 -7.46
N GLY A 60 -31.02 -17.78 -8.72
CA GLY A 60 -29.91 -18.09 -9.63
C GLY A 60 -29.07 -19.29 -9.22
N GLN A 61 -29.60 -20.19 -8.38
CA GLN A 61 -28.87 -21.35 -7.87
C GLN A 61 -28.93 -22.57 -8.79
N ILE A 62 -29.94 -22.62 -9.68
CA ILE A 62 -30.02 -23.60 -10.76
C ILE A 62 -30.24 -22.87 -12.09
N PRO A 63 -29.64 -23.35 -13.20
CA PRO A 63 -29.67 -22.65 -14.48
C PRO A 63 -30.99 -22.81 -15.22
N ASP A 64 -31.66 -23.96 -15.05
CA ASP A 64 -32.83 -24.33 -15.82
C ASP A 64 -34.14 -24.03 -15.07
N LEU A 65 -35.13 -23.52 -15.80
CA LEU A 65 -36.48 -23.30 -15.28
C LEU A 65 -37.12 -24.65 -14.94
N PRO A 66 -37.57 -24.88 -13.70
CA PRO A 66 -38.10 -26.17 -13.29
C PRO A 66 -39.37 -26.54 -14.05
N ALA A 67 -39.63 -27.86 -14.15
CA ALA A 67 -40.78 -28.38 -14.87
C ALA A 67 -42.12 -27.94 -14.29
N THR A 68 -42.16 -27.71 -12.98
CA THR A 68 -43.30 -27.20 -12.23
C THR A 68 -42.83 -26.07 -11.32
N LEU A 69 -43.56 -24.97 -11.33
CA LEU A 69 -43.36 -23.85 -10.41
C LEU A 69 -44.21 -24.08 -9.16
N THR A 70 -43.66 -23.77 -7.98
CA THR A 70 -44.33 -24.04 -6.69
C THR A 70 -44.44 -22.78 -5.86
N ALA A 71 -45.67 -22.39 -5.56
CA ALA A 71 -46.01 -21.34 -4.61
C ALA A 71 -46.66 -21.95 -3.36
N VAL A 72 -46.28 -21.46 -2.19
CA VAL A 72 -46.95 -21.77 -0.93
C VAL A 72 -47.95 -20.66 -0.64
N SER A 73 -49.18 -21.03 -0.31
CA SER A 73 -50.24 -20.09 0.02
C SER A 73 -50.94 -20.43 1.35
N PRO A 74 -51.27 -19.43 2.17
CA PRO A 74 -52.05 -19.60 3.39
C PRO A 74 -53.52 -19.92 3.10
N ARG A 75 -53.93 -19.95 1.82
CA ARG A 75 -55.28 -20.33 1.38
C ARG A 75 -55.20 -21.28 0.20
N ARG A 76 -56.22 -22.12 0.04
CA ARG A 76 -56.28 -23.00 -1.14
C ARG A 76 -56.46 -22.14 -2.39
N ARG A 77 -55.49 -22.20 -3.30
CA ARG A 77 -55.48 -21.49 -4.58
C ARG A 77 -55.56 -22.52 -5.71
N ARG A 78 -56.20 -22.15 -6.83
CA ARG A 78 -56.20 -22.98 -8.04
C ARG A 78 -54.83 -22.87 -8.73
N HIS A 79 -54.33 -23.99 -9.23
CA HIS A 79 -53.10 -24.02 -10.02
C HIS A 79 -53.25 -23.15 -11.28
N ARG A 80 -52.14 -22.57 -11.73
CA ARG A 80 -52.09 -21.67 -12.89
C ARG A 80 -51.00 -22.14 -13.85
N THR A 81 -50.85 -21.44 -14.97
CA THR A 81 -49.75 -21.64 -15.91
C THR A 81 -49.02 -20.32 -16.07
N VAL A 82 -47.70 -20.32 -15.93
CA VAL A 82 -46.85 -19.12 -16.01
C VAL A 82 -45.62 -19.47 -16.85
N GLY A 83 -45.31 -18.64 -17.86
CA GLY A 83 -44.19 -18.92 -18.78
C GLY A 83 -44.23 -20.31 -19.43
N GLY A 84 -45.42 -20.87 -19.68
CA GLY A 84 -45.61 -22.22 -20.24
C GLY A 84 -45.41 -23.39 -19.27
N ARG A 85 -45.19 -23.14 -17.97
CA ARG A 85 -45.05 -24.16 -16.92
C ARG A 85 -46.23 -24.13 -15.94
N PRO A 86 -46.65 -25.28 -15.38
CA PRO A 86 -47.65 -25.29 -14.31
C PRO A 86 -47.11 -24.63 -13.03
N LEU A 87 -47.83 -23.65 -12.50
CA LEU A 87 -47.67 -23.07 -11.17
C LEU A 87 -48.66 -23.75 -10.21
N VAL A 88 -48.11 -24.60 -9.34
CA VAL A 88 -48.83 -25.36 -8.32
C VAL A 88 -48.84 -24.55 -7.01
N PHE A 89 -50.02 -24.42 -6.42
CA PHE A 89 -50.19 -23.78 -5.12
C PHE A 89 -50.35 -24.83 -4.04
N VAL A 90 -49.41 -24.86 -3.09
CA VAL A 90 -49.44 -25.75 -1.94
C VAL A 90 -50.03 -25.01 -0.74
N PHE A 91 -51.03 -25.61 -0.10
CA PHE A 91 -51.68 -25.03 1.07
C PHE A 91 -50.93 -25.36 2.36
N HIS A 92 -50.50 -24.33 3.08
CA HIS A 92 -49.94 -24.46 4.43
C HIS A 92 -50.66 -23.54 5.42
N PRO A 93 -51.34 -24.08 6.45
CA PRO A 93 -52.00 -23.25 7.45
C PRO A 93 -50.99 -22.62 8.41
N GLU A 94 -51.01 -21.28 8.51
CA GLU A 94 -50.32 -20.45 9.52
C GLU A 94 -48.87 -20.85 9.91
N GLU A 95 -47.93 -20.79 8.95
CA GLU A 95 -46.53 -20.50 9.30
C GLU A 95 -46.31 -18.99 9.21
N LYS A 96 -45.99 -18.32 10.33
CA LYS A 96 -45.40 -16.97 10.26
C LYS A 96 -44.10 -17.09 9.46
N THR A 97 -44.06 -16.47 8.28
CA THR A 97 -42.97 -15.93 7.41
C THR A 97 -41.49 -15.93 7.88
N ARG A 98 -41.07 -16.82 8.79
CA ARG A 98 -39.78 -16.76 9.51
C ARG A 98 -38.59 -17.25 8.68
N HIS A 99 -38.82 -17.93 7.56
CA HIS A 99 -37.77 -18.53 6.73
C HIS A 99 -37.88 -18.13 5.26
N LEU A 100 -38.25 -16.87 5.02
CA LEU A 100 -38.36 -16.25 3.70
C LEU A 100 -37.23 -15.24 3.47
N GLN A 101 -36.92 -15.02 2.20
CA GLN A 101 -36.03 -13.97 1.72
C GLN A 101 -36.62 -13.36 0.45
N ILE A 102 -36.10 -12.20 0.02
CA ILE A 102 -36.60 -11.51 -1.17
C ILE A 102 -35.66 -11.74 -2.34
N ALA A 103 -36.19 -12.30 -3.42
CA ALA A 103 -35.55 -12.26 -4.73
C ALA A 103 -35.95 -10.95 -5.41
N ALA A 104 -34.98 -10.16 -5.86
CA ALA A 104 -35.23 -8.89 -6.56
C ALA A 104 -34.64 -8.94 -7.97
N PHE A 105 -35.45 -8.57 -8.97
CA PHE A 105 -35.02 -8.44 -10.35
C PHE A 105 -35.73 -7.26 -11.01
N GLN A 106 -34.95 -6.30 -11.52
CA GLN A 106 -35.46 -5.01 -12.01
C GLN A 106 -36.32 -4.29 -10.97
N GLN A 107 -37.61 -4.04 -11.25
CA GLN A 107 -38.55 -3.34 -10.36
C GLN A 107 -39.41 -4.30 -9.52
N ALA A 108 -39.21 -5.61 -9.65
CA ALA A 108 -40.04 -6.62 -9.00
C ALA A 108 -39.33 -7.26 -7.79
N ALA A 109 -40.08 -7.54 -6.73
CA ALA A 109 -39.59 -8.11 -5.48
C ALA A 109 -40.48 -9.28 -5.03
N LEU A 110 -39.96 -10.50 -5.14
CA LEU A 110 -40.69 -11.73 -4.85
C LEU A 110 -40.26 -12.34 -3.51
N PRO A 111 -41.19 -12.66 -2.60
CA PRO A 111 -40.90 -13.50 -1.45
C PRO A 111 -40.64 -14.94 -1.91
N VAL A 112 -39.46 -15.45 -1.58
CA VAL A 112 -39.03 -16.82 -1.84
C VAL A 112 -38.55 -17.47 -0.54
N SER A 113 -38.62 -18.78 -0.42
CA SER A 113 -38.04 -19.49 0.72
C SER A 113 -36.51 -19.30 0.79
N THR A 114 -35.98 -19.27 2.01
CA THR A 114 -34.54 -19.41 2.26
C THR A 114 -33.99 -20.71 1.67
N LEU A 115 -32.68 -20.80 1.44
CA LEU A 115 -32.06 -22.00 0.85
C LEU A 115 -32.28 -23.24 1.73
N GLU A 116 -32.19 -23.06 3.05
CA GLU A 116 -32.40 -24.10 4.06
C GLU A 116 -33.82 -24.64 4.02
N LYS A 117 -34.82 -23.74 4.03
CA LYS A 117 -36.24 -24.12 3.95
C LYS A 117 -36.53 -24.83 2.63
N THR A 118 -35.97 -24.32 1.54
CA THR A 118 -36.11 -24.91 0.21
C THR A 118 -35.58 -26.35 0.16
N LEU A 119 -34.40 -26.61 0.72
CA LEU A 119 -33.84 -27.95 0.81
C LEU A 119 -34.70 -28.88 1.65
N LEU A 120 -35.24 -28.39 2.77
CA LEU A 120 -36.11 -29.18 3.64
C LEU A 120 -37.45 -29.53 2.98
N ASP A 121 -38.02 -28.61 2.22
CA ASP A 121 -39.26 -28.84 1.49
C ASP A 121 -39.07 -29.96 0.44
N LEU A 122 -37.93 -29.97 -0.26
CA LEU A 122 -37.55 -31.08 -1.14
C LEU A 122 -37.38 -32.40 -0.37
N LEU A 123 -36.85 -32.38 0.86
CA LEU A 123 -36.72 -33.59 1.69
C LEU A 123 -38.06 -34.08 2.27
N ALA A 124 -39.00 -33.17 2.48
CA ALA A 124 -40.35 -33.45 2.96
C ALA A 124 -41.22 -34.05 1.84
N ASP A 125 -41.13 -33.49 0.63
CA ASP A 125 -41.86 -33.96 -0.55
C ASP A 125 -40.93 -34.64 -1.56
N MET A 126 -40.41 -35.80 -1.16
CA MET A 126 -39.50 -36.59 -2.01
C MET A 126 -40.15 -37.11 -3.30
N HIS A 127 -41.48 -37.12 -3.40
CA HIS A 127 -42.16 -37.54 -4.63
C HIS A 127 -41.97 -36.52 -5.75
N HIS A 128 -41.92 -35.24 -5.42
CA HIS A 128 -41.69 -34.13 -6.35
C HIS A 128 -40.25 -33.59 -6.33
N ALA A 129 -39.40 -34.10 -5.44
CA ALA A 129 -37.97 -33.81 -5.43
C ALA A 129 -37.25 -34.39 -6.66
N PRO A 130 -36.11 -33.80 -7.07
CA PRO A 130 -35.28 -34.39 -8.13
C PRO A 130 -34.76 -35.79 -7.74
N PRO A 131 -34.19 -36.55 -8.69
CA PRO A 131 -33.55 -37.83 -8.41
C PRO A 131 -32.49 -37.71 -7.32
N LEU A 132 -32.31 -38.78 -6.55
CA LEU A 132 -31.41 -38.82 -5.38
C LEU A 132 -30.00 -38.24 -5.64
N PRO A 133 -29.32 -38.51 -6.78
CA PRO A 133 -28.00 -37.93 -7.05
C PRO A 133 -28.01 -36.41 -7.27
N GLU A 134 -29.06 -35.89 -7.91
CA GLU A 134 -29.23 -34.46 -8.16
C GLU A 134 -29.54 -33.71 -6.86
N LEU A 135 -30.44 -34.26 -6.04
CA LEU A 135 -30.75 -33.76 -4.70
C LEU A 135 -29.51 -33.73 -3.80
N ALA A 136 -28.74 -34.82 -3.79
CA ALA A 136 -27.47 -34.87 -3.07
C ALA A 136 -26.50 -33.79 -3.57
N GLY A 137 -26.44 -33.57 -4.89
CA GLY A 137 -25.66 -32.50 -5.51
C GLY A 137 -26.03 -31.08 -5.02
N LEU A 138 -27.30 -30.82 -4.73
CA LEU A 138 -27.74 -29.54 -4.15
C LEU A 138 -27.15 -29.32 -2.75
N PHE A 139 -27.10 -30.36 -1.91
CA PHE A 139 -26.51 -30.29 -0.57
C PHE A 139 -25.00 -30.05 -0.57
N VAL A 140 -24.31 -30.25 -1.70
CA VAL A 140 -22.90 -29.90 -1.82
C VAL A 140 -22.70 -28.50 -2.39
N ARG A 141 -23.47 -28.13 -3.43
CA ARG A 141 -23.25 -26.87 -4.19
C ARG A 141 -23.87 -25.64 -3.54
N LEU A 142 -25.01 -25.78 -2.86
CA LEU A 142 -25.73 -24.62 -2.34
C LEU A 142 -25.03 -24.01 -1.10
N PRO A 143 -25.01 -22.68 -0.95
CA PRO A 143 -24.40 -21.99 0.19
C PRO A 143 -25.36 -21.88 1.38
N TYR A 144 -25.95 -22.98 1.82
CA TYR A 144 -26.84 -23.00 3.00
C TYR A 144 -26.06 -23.12 4.32
N ASN A 145 -26.67 -22.70 5.41
CA ASN A 145 -26.22 -22.88 6.78
C ASN A 145 -26.73 -24.23 7.34
N PRO A 146 -25.83 -25.20 7.62
CA PRO A 146 -26.22 -26.52 8.11
C PRO A 146 -26.92 -26.49 9.48
N GLY A 147 -26.48 -25.63 10.40
CA GLY A 147 -27.09 -25.50 11.72
C GLY A 147 -28.52 -24.94 11.67
N ALA A 148 -28.75 -23.94 10.81
CA ALA A 148 -30.08 -23.41 10.55
C ALA A 148 -30.98 -24.46 9.90
N LEU A 149 -30.47 -25.18 8.89
CA LEU A 149 -31.18 -26.29 8.24
C LEU A 149 -31.59 -27.36 9.25
N LEU A 150 -30.69 -27.83 10.11
CA LEU A 150 -30.99 -28.84 11.12
C LEU A 150 -31.98 -28.34 12.19
N THR A 151 -31.92 -27.05 12.54
CA THR A 151 -32.85 -26.42 13.48
C THR A 151 -34.27 -26.39 12.92
N ILE A 152 -34.42 -25.98 11.66
CA ILE A 152 -35.72 -25.97 10.97
C ILE A 152 -36.22 -27.41 10.80
N ALA A 153 -35.35 -28.35 10.39
CA ALA A 153 -35.73 -29.76 10.18
C ALA A 153 -36.33 -30.42 11.42
N ARG A 154 -35.84 -30.07 12.63
CA ARG A 154 -36.39 -30.55 13.92
C ARG A 154 -37.86 -30.18 14.13
N GLN A 155 -38.32 -29.10 13.50
CA GLN A 155 -39.69 -28.62 13.64
C GLN A 155 -40.64 -29.25 12.60
N VAL A 156 -40.11 -29.92 11.56
CA VAL A 156 -40.90 -30.49 10.46
C VAL A 156 -41.34 -31.93 10.77
N SER A 157 -40.39 -32.88 10.85
CA SER A 157 -40.66 -34.27 11.24
C SER A 157 -39.36 -35.03 11.52
N ASP A 158 -39.43 -36.12 12.28
CA ASP A 158 -38.28 -37.02 12.53
C ASP A 158 -37.70 -37.59 11.22
N THR A 159 -38.56 -37.91 10.25
CA THR A 159 -38.16 -38.41 8.92
C THR A 159 -37.37 -37.37 8.13
N VAL A 160 -37.85 -36.12 8.07
CA VAL A 160 -37.16 -35.02 7.37
C VAL A 160 -35.85 -34.68 8.06
N LEU A 161 -35.83 -34.65 9.40
CA LEU A 161 -34.63 -34.42 10.18
C LEU A 161 -33.56 -35.50 9.95
N LYS A 162 -33.96 -36.78 9.89
CA LYS A 162 -33.04 -37.89 9.57
C LYS A 162 -32.44 -37.77 8.16
N ARG A 163 -33.26 -37.44 7.16
CA ARG A 163 -32.77 -37.18 5.78
C ARG A 163 -31.83 -35.98 5.75
N ALA A 164 -32.17 -34.89 6.42
CA ALA A 164 -31.35 -33.70 6.52
C ALA A 164 -29.97 -34.02 7.13
N CYS A 165 -29.93 -34.74 8.25
CA CYS A 165 -28.69 -35.19 8.88
C CYS A 165 -27.85 -36.07 7.95
N TYR A 166 -28.49 -36.97 7.20
CA TYR A 166 -27.78 -37.81 6.24
C TYR A 166 -27.13 -36.97 5.13
N PHE A 167 -27.87 -36.07 4.49
CA PHE A 167 -27.33 -35.29 3.37
C PHE A 167 -26.31 -34.25 3.80
N THR A 168 -26.42 -33.65 4.99
CA THR A 168 -25.39 -32.73 5.52
C THR A 168 -24.11 -33.48 5.86
N ALA A 169 -24.21 -34.64 6.50
CA ALA A 169 -23.06 -35.51 6.78
C ALA A 169 -22.43 -36.04 5.48
N TRP A 170 -23.25 -36.53 4.54
CA TRP A 170 -22.80 -36.99 3.24
C TRP A 170 -22.21 -35.86 2.37
N ALA A 171 -22.65 -34.61 2.51
CA ALA A 171 -22.03 -33.49 1.81
C ALA A 171 -20.73 -32.99 2.47
N GLY A 172 -20.35 -33.55 3.64
CA GLY A 172 -19.21 -33.09 4.42
C GLY A 172 -19.42 -31.70 5.04
N ARG A 173 -20.67 -31.35 5.35
CA ARG A 173 -21.08 -30.04 5.86
C ARG A 173 -21.46 -30.04 7.34
N ALA A 174 -21.28 -31.17 8.04
CA ALA A 174 -21.54 -31.29 9.46
C ALA A 174 -20.58 -32.32 10.11
N ARG A 175 -20.19 -32.06 11.35
CA ARG A 175 -19.41 -32.98 12.20
C ARG A 175 -20.35 -33.93 12.95
N ALA A 176 -19.82 -35.05 13.44
CA ALA A 176 -20.58 -36.07 14.15
C ALA A 176 -21.24 -35.53 15.44
N ASP A 177 -20.57 -34.63 16.15
CA ASP A 177 -21.03 -33.95 17.37
C ASP A 177 -22.11 -32.88 17.10
N GLU A 178 -22.18 -32.35 15.89
CA GLU A 178 -23.21 -31.39 15.47
C GLU A 178 -24.54 -32.07 15.09
N LEU A 179 -24.50 -33.40 14.87
CA LEU A 179 -25.64 -34.17 14.37
C LEU A 179 -26.41 -34.82 15.55
N PRO A 180 -27.74 -34.63 15.65
CA PRO A 180 -28.54 -35.10 16.79
C PRO A 180 -28.82 -36.61 16.78
N PHE A 181 -27.87 -37.44 16.32
CA PHE A 181 -28.05 -38.89 16.18
C PHE A 181 -28.39 -39.59 17.50
N GLY A 182 -27.92 -39.07 18.63
CA GLY A 182 -28.26 -39.58 19.95
C GLY A 182 -29.75 -39.47 20.31
N ALA A 183 -30.51 -38.60 19.64
CA ALA A 183 -31.93 -38.35 19.88
C ALA A 183 -32.87 -39.20 19.00
N PHE A 184 -32.35 -39.92 17.99
CA PHE A 184 -33.18 -40.69 17.06
C PHE A 184 -33.52 -42.09 17.60
N LYS A 185 -34.80 -42.49 17.48
CA LYS A 185 -35.19 -43.90 17.60
C LYS A 185 -34.53 -44.72 16.47
N ARG A 186 -34.12 -45.96 16.76
CA ARG A 186 -33.41 -46.89 15.85
C ARG A 186 -34.13 -47.22 14.54
N THR A 187 -35.33 -46.69 14.29
CA THR A 187 -36.08 -46.92 13.04
C THR A 187 -35.41 -46.17 11.88
N PRO A 188 -34.84 -46.90 10.91
CA PRO A 188 -34.13 -46.32 9.77
C PRO A 188 -35.11 -45.71 8.76
N VAL A 189 -34.67 -44.65 8.08
CA VAL A 189 -35.46 -43.90 7.09
C VAL A 189 -34.92 -44.16 5.69
N LYS A 190 -35.82 -44.43 4.73
CA LYS A 190 -35.47 -44.46 3.30
C LYS A 190 -35.13 -43.05 2.84
N LEU A 191 -33.99 -42.87 2.19
CA LEU A 191 -33.60 -41.58 1.61
C LEU A 191 -34.53 -41.19 0.47
N ASP A 192 -34.79 -42.12 -0.44
CA ASP A 192 -35.76 -41.93 -1.50
C ASP A 192 -36.88 -42.98 -1.37
N PRO A 193 -38.10 -42.58 -0.95
CA PRO A 193 -39.22 -43.50 -0.80
C PRO A 193 -39.69 -44.09 -2.14
N ARG A 194 -39.30 -43.51 -3.29
CA ARG A 194 -39.61 -44.03 -4.63
C ARG A 194 -38.81 -45.28 -4.97
N VAL A 195 -37.74 -45.58 -4.23
CA VAL A 195 -36.88 -46.75 -4.47
C VAL A 195 -37.21 -47.84 -3.45
N THR A 196 -37.74 -48.96 -3.94
CA THR A 196 -38.24 -50.06 -3.10
C THR A 196 -37.12 -50.85 -2.42
N ASP A 197 -35.99 -51.06 -3.10
CA ASP A 197 -34.89 -51.96 -2.68
C ASP A 197 -33.67 -51.23 -2.05
N GLN A 198 -33.88 -50.12 -1.35
CA GLN A 198 -32.80 -49.47 -0.60
C GLN A 198 -32.58 -50.13 0.77
N PRO A 199 -31.36 -50.58 1.12
CA PRO A 199 -31.06 -51.06 2.46
C PRO A 199 -31.26 -49.92 3.47
N LEU A 200 -31.50 -50.28 4.73
CA LEU A 200 -31.65 -49.33 5.82
C LEU A 200 -30.28 -48.70 6.15
N LEU A 201 -30.16 -47.38 5.99
CA LEU A 201 -28.87 -46.71 5.73
C LEU A 201 -28.08 -46.25 6.97
N TRP A 202 -28.65 -46.41 8.15
CA TRP A 202 -28.02 -45.98 9.41
C TRP A 202 -27.79 -47.19 10.32
N ASP A 203 -26.52 -47.49 10.61
CA ASP A 203 -26.13 -48.70 11.36
C ASP A 203 -25.45 -48.40 12.70
N SER A 204 -25.06 -47.14 12.97
CA SER A 204 -24.47 -46.71 14.25
C SER A 204 -24.18 -45.20 14.24
N ARG A 205 -23.74 -44.66 15.38
CA ARG A 205 -23.51 -43.22 15.59
C ARG A 205 -22.49 -42.57 14.64
N PHE A 206 -21.68 -43.32 13.89
CA PHE A 206 -20.47 -42.80 13.22
C PHE A 206 -20.26 -43.18 11.75
N PHE A 207 -21.08 -44.08 11.18
CA PHE A 207 -20.95 -44.51 9.78
C PHE A 207 -22.27 -44.38 9.01
N LEU A 208 -22.17 -43.90 7.76
CA LEU A 208 -23.29 -43.87 6.82
C LEU A 208 -23.14 -45.01 5.81
N LYS A 209 -24.16 -45.86 5.65
CA LYS A 209 -24.22 -46.76 4.48
C LYS A 209 -24.61 -45.92 3.27
N VAL A 210 -23.90 -46.10 2.16
CA VAL A 210 -24.06 -45.22 0.99
C VAL A 210 -24.55 -46.03 -0.22
N PRO A 211 -25.66 -45.62 -0.85
CA PRO A 211 -26.08 -46.18 -2.14
C PRO A 211 -24.99 -46.00 -3.21
N ALA A 212 -24.80 -47.00 -4.07
CA ALA A 212 -23.77 -46.98 -5.12
C ALA A 212 -23.83 -45.71 -6.01
N GLY A 213 -25.04 -45.23 -6.35
CA GLY A 213 -25.22 -44.01 -7.14
C GLY A 213 -24.74 -42.72 -6.46
N LEU A 214 -24.62 -42.69 -5.12
CA LEU A 214 -24.06 -41.56 -4.37
C LEU A 214 -22.54 -41.66 -4.21
N LEU A 215 -21.96 -42.87 -4.27
CA LEU A 215 -20.50 -43.06 -4.25
C LEU A 215 -19.82 -42.56 -5.53
N ALA A 216 -20.53 -42.63 -6.66
CA ALA A 216 -20.04 -42.17 -7.96
C ALA A 216 -20.11 -40.64 -8.17
N LEU A 217 -20.75 -39.90 -7.26
CA LEU A 217 -20.89 -38.44 -7.39
C LEU A 217 -19.55 -37.73 -7.16
N ALA A 218 -19.15 -36.92 -8.14
CA ALA A 218 -18.05 -35.99 -7.97
C ALA A 218 -18.46 -34.85 -7.02
N LEU A 219 -17.73 -34.68 -5.92
CA LEU A 219 -17.93 -33.54 -5.03
C LEU A 219 -17.26 -32.28 -5.63
N PRO A 220 -17.96 -31.11 -5.65
CA PRO A 220 -17.36 -29.83 -6.01
C PRO A 220 -16.25 -29.42 -5.04
N GLU A 221 -15.47 -28.41 -5.43
CA GLU A 221 -14.48 -27.78 -4.53
C GLU A 221 -15.16 -27.26 -3.25
N PRO A 222 -14.48 -27.36 -2.09
CA PRO A 222 -15.00 -26.81 -0.85
C PRO A 222 -15.12 -25.28 -0.98
N PRO A 223 -16.22 -24.68 -0.49
CA PRO A 223 -16.31 -23.23 -0.34
C PRO A 223 -15.12 -22.64 0.41
N ALA A 224 -14.66 -21.46 -0.02
CA ALA A 224 -13.50 -20.77 0.57
C ALA A 224 -13.68 -20.38 2.06
N ASN A 225 -14.91 -20.39 2.57
CA ASN A 225 -15.28 -19.97 3.91
C ASN A 225 -15.67 -21.13 4.84
N LEU A 226 -15.42 -22.38 4.44
CA LEU A 226 -15.59 -23.52 5.33
C LEU A 226 -14.48 -23.55 6.39
N ASP A 227 -14.81 -24.09 7.55
CA ASP A 227 -13.82 -24.51 8.54
C ASP A 227 -12.78 -25.45 7.90
N ALA A 228 -11.52 -25.33 8.32
CA ALA A 228 -10.41 -26.06 7.72
C ALA A 228 -10.62 -27.58 7.81
N ASP A 229 -11.18 -28.09 8.91
CA ASP A 229 -11.42 -29.52 9.07
C ASP A 229 -12.50 -30.03 8.11
N LEU A 230 -13.57 -29.27 7.89
CA LEU A 230 -14.65 -29.61 6.95
C LEU A 230 -14.19 -29.52 5.50
N ALA A 231 -13.46 -28.46 5.15
CA ALA A 231 -12.86 -28.32 3.83
C ALA A 231 -11.88 -29.47 3.54
N SER A 232 -11.10 -29.92 4.53
CA SER A 232 -10.24 -31.11 4.43
C SER A 232 -11.02 -32.34 4.03
N TRP A 233 -12.17 -32.52 4.68
CA TRP A 233 -12.96 -33.73 4.60
C TRP A 233 -13.60 -33.87 3.22
N ILE A 234 -14.07 -32.74 2.66
CA ILE A 234 -14.58 -32.67 1.29
C ILE A 234 -13.47 -32.97 0.29
N GLU A 235 -12.26 -32.42 0.46
CA GLU A 235 -11.12 -32.68 -0.44
C GLU A 235 -10.66 -34.14 -0.43
N LEU A 236 -10.54 -34.74 0.76
CA LEU A 236 -10.22 -36.17 0.90
C LEU A 236 -11.20 -37.02 0.09
N ARG A 237 -12.49 -36.69 0.13
CA ARG A 237 -13.54 -37.40 -0.59
C ARG A 237 -13.55 -37.18 -2.10
N ARG A 238 -12.80 -36.22 -2.62
CA ARG A 238 -12.61 -36.03 -4.06
C ARG A 238 -11.51 -36.93 -4.62
N MET A 239 -10.65 -37.47 -3.77
CA MET A 239 -9.56 -38.34 -4.21
C MET A 239 -10.09 -39.67 -4.75
N PRO A 240 -9.64 -40.11 -5.94
CA PRO A 240 -10.00 -41.43 -6.49
C PRO A 240 -9.69 -42.56 -5.50
N ALA A 241 -8.47 -42.62 -4.96
CA ALA A 241 -8.05 -43.67 -4.02
C ALA A 241 -8.93 -43.73 -2.76
N PHE A 242 -9.34 -42.58 -2.22
CA PHE A 242 -10.26 -42.55 -1.08
C PHE A 242 -11.68 -42.98 -1.48
N ARG A 243 -12.13 -42.62 -2.68
CA ARG A 243 -13.44 -43.04 -3.23
C ARG A 243 -13.51 -44.55 -3.46
N ASP A 244 -12.42 -45.14 -3.96
CA ASP A 244 -12.32 -46.59 -4.13
C ASP A 244 -12.31 -47.30 -2.77
N TRP A 245 -11.60 -46.74 -1.78
CA TRP A 245 -11.57 -47.26 -0.42
C TRP A 245 -12.94 -47.23 0.26
N ILE A 246 -13.67 -46.10 0.22
CA ILE A 246 -15.03 -46.03 0.77
C ILE A 246 -16.02 -46.92 0.00
N ALA A 247 -15.84 -47.09 -1.32
CA ALA A 247 -16.69 -47.93 -2.14
C ALA A 247 -16.51 -49.42 -1.79
N ALA A 248 -15.26 -49.86 -1.58
CA ALA A 248 -14.95 -51.21 -1.11
C ALA A 248 -15.57 -51.51 0.27
N GLN A 249 -15.67 -50.51 1.14
CA GLN A 249 -16.26 -50.66 2.46
C GLN A 249 -17.79 -50.50 2.50
N GLY A 250 -18.41 -49.91 1.47
CA GLY A 250 -19.84 -49.61 1.43
C GLY A 250 -20.32 -48.59 2.49
N ARG A 251 -19.39 -47.91 3.17
CA ARG A 251 -19.67 -46.97 4.26
C ARG A 251 -18.70 -45.78 4.23
N ILE A 252 -19.16 -44.62 4.71
CA ILE A 252 -18.35 -43.40 4.84
C ILE A 252 -18.29 -42.99 6.32
N PRO A 253 -17.09 -42.68 6.88
CA PRO A 253 -16.98 -42.13 8.24
C PRO A 253 -17.64 -40.75 8.32
N ILE A 254 -18.21 -40.38 9.46
CA ILE A 254 -18.67 -38.99 9.69
C ILE A 254 -17.56 -38.25 10.43
N LEU A 255 -17.16 -37.07 9.96
CA LEU A 255 -16.08 -36.28 10.55
C LEU A 255 -16.27 -36.08 12.08
N GLY A 256 -15.29 -36.53 12.87
CA GLY A 256 -15.29 -36.46 14.35
C GLY A 256 -14.11 -37.26 14.90
N GLU A 257 -13.92 -37.32 16.23
CA GLU A 257 -12.79 -38.03 16.87
C GLU A 257 -12.65 -39.49 16.43
N ALA A 258 -13.77 -40.22 16.37
CA ALA A 258 -13.79 -41.62 15.93
C ALA A 258 -13.46 -41.81 14.43
N ALA A 259 -13.55 -40.75 13.62
CA ALA A 259 -13.19 -40.83 12.21
C ALA A 259 -11.67 -40.84 12.01
N SER A 260 -10.89 -40.19 12.88
CA SER A 260 -9.42 -40.20 12.77
C SER A 260 -8.89 -41.63 12.83
N ALA A 261 -9.25 -42.40 13.86
CA ALA A 261 -8.86 -43.80 14.00
C ALA A 261 -9.38 -44.70 12.86
N ALA A 262 -10.55 -44.39 12.30
CA ALA A 262 -11.10 -45.15 11.17
C ALA A 262 -10.32 -44.92 9.85
N LEU A 263 -9.56 -43.83 9.76
CA LEU A 263 -8.76 -43.48 8.58
C LEU A 263 -7.32 -43.98 8.66
N ASP A 264 -6.81 -44.39 9.83
CA ASP A 264 -5.43 -44.88 9.96
C ASP A 264 -5.09 -45.98 8.95
N PRO A 265 -5.94 -47.02 8.74
CA PRO A 265 -5.63 -48.05 7.74
C PRO A 265 -5.61 -47.50 6.31
N PHE A 266 -6.40 -46.46 6.02
CA PHE A 266 -6.38 -45.80 4.72
C PHE A 266 -5.07 -45.04 4.52
N TRP A 267 -4.64 -44.26 5.52
CA TRP A 267 -3.41 -43.47 5.44
C TRP A 267 -2.17 -44.34 5.33
N GLU A 268 -2.10 -45.40 6.15
CA GLU A 268 -1.00 -46.37 6.12
C GLU A 268 -0.94 -47.08 4.76
N THR A 269 -2.08 -47.59 4.27
CA THR A 269 -2.15 -48.28 2.97
C THR A 269 -1.80 -47.33 1.82
N LEU A 270 -2.30 -46.09 1.85
CA LEU A 270 -1.97 -45.08 0.85
C LEU A 270 -0.47 -44.83 0.86
N PHE A 271 0.10 -44.47 2.01
CA PHE A 271 1.50 -44.08 2.13
C PHE A 271 2.46 -45.19 1.74
N LEU A 272 2.22 -46.43 2.17
CA LEU A 272 3.11 -47.57 1.88
C LEU A 272 3.07 -48.02 0.41
N ASN A 273 1.96 -47.78 -0.30
CA ASN A 273 1.79 -48.21 -1.70
C ASN A 273 2.10 -47.12 -2.73
N LEU A 274 2.47 -45.90 -2.31
CA LEU A 274 2.85 -44.84 -3.25
C LEU A 274 4.16 -45.18 -3.96
N SER A 275 4.13 -45.13 -5.30
CA SER A 275 5.35 -45.15 -6.10
C SER A 275 6.29 -44.00 -5.71
N PRO A 276 7.61 -44.09 -5.96
CA PRO A 276 8.55 -43.01 -5.63
C PRO A 276 8.17 -41.65 -6.23
N SER A 277 7.63 -41.61 -7.45
CA SER A 277 7.14 -40.37 -8.07
C SER A 277 5.88 -39.84 -7.39
N SER A 278 4.93 -40.72 -7.06
CA SER A 278 3.70 -40.30 -6.37
C SER A 278 3.95 -39.88 -4.93
N LEU A 279 4.97 -40.46 -4.29
CA LEU A 279 5.46 -40.01 -2.99
C LEU A 279 6.09 -38.61 -3.10
N ASP A 280 6.94 -38.35 -4.11
CA ASP A 280 7.50 -37.00 -4.33
C ASP A 280 6.37 -35.97 -4.53
N ASP A 281 5.38 -36.26 -5.37
CA ASP A 281 4.22 -35.38 -5.58
C ASP A 281 3.46 -35.13 -4.27
N LEU A 282 3.22 -36.18 -3.47
CA LEU A 282 2.58 -36.05 -2.16
C LEU A 282 3.38 -35.16 -1.20
N LEU A 283 4.69 -35.36 -1.14
CA LEU A 283 5.59 -34.62 -0.25
C LEU A 283 5.85 -33.17 -0.71
N VAL A 284 5.57 -32.83 -1.97
CA VAL A 284 5.87 -31.50 -2.53
C VAL A 284 4.62 -30.66 -2.68
N ASP A 285 3.57 -31.22 -3.30
CA ASP A 285 2.35 -30.49 -3.63
C ASP A 285 1.38 -30.44 -2.45
N HIS A 286 1.40 -31.46 -1.59
CA HIS A 286 0.52 -31.51 -0.44
C HIS A 286 1.19 -30.93 0.81
N PHE A 287 2.40 -31.35 1.21
CA PHE A 287 3.08 -30.69 2.34
C PHE A 287 3.46 -29.21 2.07
N GLY A 288 3.72 -28.84 0.80
CA GLY A 288 4.35 -27.58 0.46
C GLY A 288 3.53 -26.30 0.59
N ARG A 289 2.20 -26.37 0.66
CA ARG A 289 1.41 -25.12 0.64
C ARG A 289 1.22 -24.53 2.04
N SER A 290 2.05 -23.56 2.39
CA SER A 290 1.78 -22.63 3.49
C SER A 290 2.35 -21.20 3.28
N SER A 291 2.02 -20.50 2.18
CA SER A 291 2.09 -19.00 2.16
C SER A 291 1.48 -18.24 0.97
N ASP A 292 0.94 -18.86 -0.09
CA ASP A 292 0.36 -18.08 -1.20
C ASP A 292 -1.09 -17.67 -0.93
N SER A 293 -1.29 -16.60 -0.13
CA SER A 293 -2.52 -15.78 0.00
C SER A 293 -3.90 -16.48 0.05
N GLY A 294 -3.93 -17.77 0.33
CA GLY A 294 -5.12 -18.62 0.34
C GLY A 294 -5.06 -19.57 1.52
N PRO A 295 -6.22 -20.03 2.02
CA PRO A 295 -6.25 -20.94 3.16
C PRO A 295 -5.45 -22.21 2.83
N PRO A 296 -4.72 -22.78 3.80
CA PRO A 296 -4.00 -24.02 3.61
C PRO A 296 -4.97 -25.09 3.09
N ARG A 297 -4.55 -25.87 2.08
CA ARG A 297 -5.36 -27.01 1.66
C ARG A 297 -5.40 -27.97 2.83
N PRO A 298 -6.56 -28.51 3.22
CA PRO A 298 -6.62 -29.10 4.55
C PRO A 298 -6.38 -30.62 4.55
N PHE A 299 -6.36 -31.26 3.38
CA PHE A 299 -5.84 -32.63 3.18
C PHE A 299 -4.39 -32.82 3.68
N PRO A 300 -3.43 -31.92 3.36
CA PRO A 300 -2.11 -31.87 3.97
C PRO A 300 -2.12 -31.86 5.50
N ILE A 301 -3.01 -31.09 6.12
CA ILE A 301 -3.02 -30.93 7.58
C ILE A 301 -3.36 -32.26 8.27
N ARG A 302 -4.33 -33.02 7.73
CA ARG A 302 -4.71 -34.33 8.31
C ARG A 302 -3.65 -35.39 8.12
N PHE A 303 -3.06 -35.46 6.93
CA PHE A 303 -2.00 -36.40 6.66
C PHE A 303 -0.75 -36.11 7.52
N ASN A 304 -0.38 -34.84 7.66
CA ASN A 304 0.76 -34.43 8.49
C ASN A 304 0.51 -34.74 9.97
N ARG A 305 -0.70 -34.44 10.49
CA ARG A 305 -1.07 -34.80 11.86
C ARG A 305 -0.99 -36.31 12.09
N TRP A 306 -1.49 -37.09 11.13
CA TRP A 306 -1.40 -38.55 11.21
C TRP A 306 0.06 -39.03 11.23
N LEU A 307 0.95 -38.44 10.41
CA LEU A 307 2.38 -38.73 10.42
C LEU A 307 3.06 -38.32 11.74
N ASP A 308 2.69 -37.18 12.32
CA ASP A 308 3.17 -36.74 13.64
C ASP A 308 2.78 -37.73 14.74
N GLU A 309 1.58 -38.32 14.65
CA GLU A 309 1.05 -39.30 15.60
C GLU A 309 1.60 -40.73 15.35
N HIS A 310 2.04 -41.05 14.13
CA HIS A 310 2.50 -42.37 13.70
C HIS A 310 3.88 -42.31 13.02
N PRO A 311 4.93 -41.80 13.69
CA PRO A 311 6.27 -41.71 13.10
C PRO A 311 6.87 -43.08 12.76
N ASP A 312 6.38 -44.15 13.39
CA ASP A 312 6.78 -45.54 13.12
C ASP A 312 6.49 -45.99 11.69
N VAL A 313 5.49 -45.39 11.02
CA VAL A 313 5.20 -45.72 9.61
C VAL A 313 6.30 -45.23 8.66
N LEU A 314 7.01 -44.15 9.03
CA LEU A 314 8.11 -43.60 8.25
C LEU A 314 9.29 -44.59 8.21
N GLU A 315 9.49 -45.36 9.28
CA GLU A 315 10.55 -46.39 9.36
C GLU A 315 10.44 -47.42 8.24
N ARG A 316 9.21 -47.75 7.82
CA ARG A 316 8.97 -48.74 6.75
C ARG A 316 9.44 -48.27 5.37
N ARG A 317 9.73 -46.97 5.21
CA ARG A 317 10.31 -46.35 4.01
C ARG A 317 11.56 -45.52 4.33
N ARG A 318 12.28 -45.84 5.43
CA ARG A 318 13.40 -45.03 5.94
C ARG A 318 14.42 -44.68 4.86
N ASP A 319 14.99 -45.66 4.16
CA ASP A 319 16.08 -45.43 3.21
C ASP A 319 15.67 -44.48 2.08
N GLU A 320 14.46 -44.68 1.52
CA GLU A 320 13.91 -43.84 0.47
C GLU A 320 13.64 -42.41 0.96
N LEU A 321 13.11 -42.27 2.19
CA LEU A 321 12.83 -40.96 2.79
C LEU A 321 14.10 -40.22 3.18
N GLU A 322 15.12 -40.89 3.71
CA GLU A 322 16.41 -40.28 4.02
C GLU A 322 17.07 -39.72 2.76
N ASP A 323 17.08 -40.49 1.66
CA ASP A 323 17.60 -40.04 0.38
C ASP A 323 16.77 -38.90 -0.21
N TRP A 324 15.46 -38.91 0.01
CA TRP A 324 14.58 -37.80 -0.35
C TRP A 324 14.90 -36.54 0.46
N ILE A 325 15.03 -36.65 1.79
CA ILE A 325 15.33 -35.54 2.70
C ILE A 325 16.68 -34.91 2.33
N LYS A 326 17.74 -35.71 2.18
CA LYS A 326 19.09 -35.23 1.83
C LYS A 326 19.08 -34.42 0.53
N ARG A 327 18.32 -34.85 -0.48
CA ARG A 327 18.19 -34.13 -1.76
C ARG A 327 17.38 -32.83 -1.67
N ASN A 328 16.46 -32.74 -0.72
CA ASN A 328 15.48 -31.64 -0.64
C ASN A 328 15.80 -30.58 0.43
N LEU A 329 16.66 -30.87 1.41
CA LEU A 329 17.07 -29.90 2.43
C LEU A 329 17.79 -28.66 1.87
N ALA A 330 18.47 -28.80 0.73
CA ALA A 330 19.12 -27.69 0.01
C ALA A 330 18.33 -27.23 -1.23
N SER A 331 17.06 -27.64 -1.36
CA SER A 331 16.22 -27.32 -2.51
C SER A 331 15.92 -25.81 -2.59
N PRO A 332 15.85 -25.22 -3.80
CA PRO A 332 15.36 -23.85 -3.98
C PRO A 332 13.85 -23.72 -3.71
N SER A 333 13.11 -24.83 -3.74
CA SER A 333 11.70 -24.87 -3.38
C SER A 333 11.56 -24.90 -1.86
N ILE A 334 10.99 -23.83 -1.29
CA ILE A 334 10.77 -23.70 0.15
C ILE A 334 9.88 -24.81 0.72
N ASN A 335 8.94 -25.27 -0.11
CA ASN A 335 8.02 -26.35 0.18
C ASN A 335 8.76 -27.67 0.40
N ARG A 336 9.72 -27.98 -0.49
CA ARG A 336 10.58 -29.17 -0.37
C ARG A 336 11.44 -29.12 0.89
N VAL A 337 11.99 -27.95 1.20
CA VAL A 337 12.78 -27.73 2.42
C VAL A 337 11.94 -27.92 3.67
N GLU A 338 10.73 -27.36 3.71
CA GLU A 338 9.80 -27.49 4.83
C GLU A 338 9.47 -28.96 5.12
N THR A 339 9.07 -29.71 4.09
CA THR A 339 8.79 -31.16 4.23
C THR A 339 10.01 -31.93 4.70
N ALA A 340 11.19 -31.65 4.11
CA ALA A 340 12.42 -32.36 4.43
C ALA A 340 12.85 -32.12 5.88
N LEU A 341 12.74 -30.88 6.38
CA LEU A 341 13.04 -30.56 7.78
C LEU A 341 12.06 -31.24 8.74
N HIS A 342 10.76 -31.26 8.40
CA HIS A 342 9.73 -31.89 9.21
C HIS A 342 9.92 -33.41 9.29
N LEU A 343 10.07 -34.10 8.15
CA LEU A 343 10.33 -35.55 8.12
C LEU A 343 11.66 -35.90 8.78
N GLY A 344 12.69 -35.07 8.60
CA GLY A 344 13.98 -35.23 9.28
C GLY A 344 13.85 -35.19 10.81
N CYS A 345 13.00 -34.30 11.34
CA CYS A 345 12.70 -34.27 12.79
C CYS A 345 11.97 -35.54 13.26
N LEU A 346 11.03 -36.06 12.46
CA LEU A 346 10.26 -37.27 12.81
C LEU A 346 11.14 -38.54 12.75
N LEU A 347 12.04 -38.63 11.77
CA LEU A 347 12.97 -39.76 11.61
C LEU A 347 14.21 -39.72 12.52
N GLY A 348 14.37 -38.65 13.32
CA GLY A 348 15.50 -38.46 14.22
C GLY A 348 16.82 -38.09 13.53
N LEU A 349 16.77 -37.48 12.35
CA LEU A 349 17.94 -37.05 11.58
C LEU A 349 18.49 -35.70 12.07
N ASP A 350 18.71 -35.58 13.37
CA ASP A 350 18.87 -34.28 14.05
C ASP A 350 20.05 -33.45 13.54
N ASP A 351 21.22 -34.06 13.32
CA ASP A 351 22.41 -33.35 12.87
C ASP A 351 22.22 -32.78 11.45
N LEU A 352 21.60 -33.57 10.58
CA LEU A 352 21.29 -33.18 9.21
C LEU A 352 20.29 -32.01 9.18
N VAL A 353 19.26 -32.07 10.03
CA VAL A 353 18.26 -31.00 10.20
C VAL A 353 18.92 -29.72 10.72
N ILE A 354 19.75 -29.80 11.76
CA ILE A 354 20.42 -28.64 12.38
C ILE A 354 21.32 -27.93 11.37
N GLU A 355 22.13 -28.68 10.61
CA GLU A 355 23.03 -28.14 9.60
C GLU A 355 22.27 -27.42 8.48
N HIS A 356 21.23 -28.04 7.93
CA HIS A 356 20.52 -27.48 6.79
C HIS A 356 19.49 -26.41 7.16
N PHE A 357 18.94 -26.48 8.37
CA PHE A 357 18.11 -25.43 8.92
C PHE A 357 18.89 -24.11 8.99
N ALA A 358 20.21 -24.15 9.28
CA ALA A 358 21.10 -22.99 9.21
C ALA A 358 21.01 -22.22 7.90
N LEU A 359 21.12 -22.99 6.82
CA LEU A 359 21.27 -22.50 5.46
C LEU A 359 19.93 -21.95 4.95
N GLN A 360 18.82 -22.47 5.47
CA GLN A 360 17.48 -22.16 4.99
C GLN A 360 16.66 -21.27 5.93
N ALA A 361 17.11 -21.03 7.17
CA ALA A 361 16.35 -20.32 8.20
C ALA A 361 15.85 -18.95 7.71
N TYR A 362 16.69 -18.20 7.00
CA TYR A 362 16.33 -16.89 6.46
C TYR A 362 15.31 -16.99 5.32
N ASN A 363 15.42 -18.00 4.45
CA ASN A 363 14.45 -18.25 3.38
C ASN A 363 13.09 -18.64 3.96
N LEU A 364 13.08 -19.50 4.98
CA LEU A 364 11.88 -19.92 5.71
C LEU A 364 11.19 -18.73 6.38
N TYR A 365 11.97 -17.87 7.05
CA TYR A 365 11.45 -16.68 7.70
C TYR A 365 10.85 -15.69 6.70
N ASN A 366 11.52 -15.42 5.58
CA ASN A 366 11.00 -14.53 4.54
C ASN A 366 9.76 -15.11 3.83
N ALA A 367 9.65 -16.44 3.76
CA ALA A 367 8.47 -17.13 3.25
C ALA A 367 7.34 -17.24 4.30
N GLY A 368 7.50 -16.69 5.51
CA GLY A 368 6.48 -16.71 6.55
C GLY A 368 6.26 -18.08 7.19
N ARG A 369 7.23 -19.01 7.11
CA ARG A 369 7.15 -20.37 7.69
C ARG A 369 7.39 -20.38 9.20
N PHE A 370 6.71 -19.51 9.94
CA PHE A 370 6.96 -19.28 11.36
C PHE A 370 6.62 -20.49 12.23
N ASP A 371 5.55 -21.24 11.90
CA ASP A 371 5.16 -22.44 12.65
C ASP A 371 6.22 -23.55 12.55
N LEU A 372 6.77 -23.77 11.35
CA LEU A 372 7.89 -24.71 11.17
C LEU A 372 9.11 -24.25 11.97
N ILE A 373 9.48 -22.97 11.85
CA ILE A 373 10.63 -22.42 12.59
C ILE A 373 10.44 -22.60 14.09
N ASN A 374 9.26 -22.29 14.63
CA ASN A 374 8.95 -22.46 16.04
C ASN A 374 9.03 -23.93 16.48
N ARG A 375 8.50 -24.87 15.69
CA ARG A 375 8.59 -26.31 15.99
C ARG A 375 10.04 -26.81 16.00
N VAL A 376 10.79 -26.51 14.95
CA VAL A 376 12.19 -26.95 14.81
C VAL A 376 13.06 -26.32 15.89
N THR A 377 13.01 -25.00 16.06
CA THR A 377 13.81 -24.30 17.08
C THR A 377 13.38 -24.68 18.49
N GLY A 378 12.08 -24.80 18.77
CA GLY A 378 11.56 -25.23 20.07
C GLY A 378 12.02 -26.63 20.45
N ARG A 379 11.97 -27.58 19.51
CA ARG A 379 12.47 -28.96 19.71
C ARG A 379 13.94 -28.95 20.14
N TYR A 380 14.79 -28.25 19.41
CA TYR A 380 16.24 -28.29 19.65
C TYR A 380 16.68 -27.40 20.82
N LEU A 381 16.03 -26.26 21.05
CA LEU A 381 16.32 -25.40 22.23
C LEU A 381 15.94 -26.10 23.54
N ALA A 382 14.93 -26.97 23.55
CA ALA A 382 14.57 -27.77 24.72
C ALA A 382 15.60 -28.87 25.04
N GLN A 383 16.47 -29.23 24.10
CA GLN A 383 17.51 -30.22 24.30
C GLN A 383 18.77 -29.58 24.89
N ASP A 384 19.47 -30.33 25.74
CA ASP A 384 20.77 -29.94 26.28
C ASP A 384 21.89 -30.30 25.31
N ARG A 385 21.92 -29.63 24.16
CA ARG A 385 22.94 -29.84 23.11
C ARG A 385 23.49 -28.50 22.58
N PRO A 386 24.75 -28.47 22.11
CA PRO A 386 25.30 -27.26 21.52
C PRO A 386 24.56 -26.94 20.22
N LEU A 387 24.04 -25.72 20.14
CA LEU A 387 23.40 -25.20 18.94
C LEU A 387 24.21 -24.05 18.34
N PRO A 388 24.28 -23.97 17.01
CA PRO A 388 24.84 -22.80 16.33
C PRO A 388 24.06 -21.51 16.62
N HIS A 389 24.74 -20.36 16.59
CA HIS A 389 24.16 -19.05 16.94
C HIS A 389 22.89 -18.71 16.14
N TYR A 390 22.81 -19.15 14.88
CA TYR A 390 21.69 -18.88 13.98
C TYR A 390 20.36 -19.44 14.48
N PHE A 391 20.36 -20.51 15.30
CA PHE A 391 19.14 -21.04 15.93
C PHE A 391 18.51 -20.01 16.87
N TYR A 392 19.33 -19.39 17.72
CA TYR A 392 18.90 -18.35 18.64
C TYR A 392 18.45 -17.10 17.88
N VAL A 393 19.21 -16.70 16.86
CA VAL A 393 18.91 -15.54 16.01
C VAL A 393 17.56 -15.70 15.30
N ILE A 394 17.32 -16.84 14.64
CA ILE A 394 16.08 -17.04 13.86
C ILE A 394 14.86 -17.29 14.76
N ALA A 395 15.04 -17.99 15.88
CA ALA A 395 13.99 -18.18 16.88
C ALA A 395 13.56 -16.83 17.46
N ALA A 396 14.51 -16.01 17.92
CA ALA A 396 14.21 -14.70 18.48
C ALA A 396 13.55 -13.76 17.47
N ARG A 397 14.02 -13.73 16.22
CA ARG A 397 13.35 -12.95 15.14
C ARG A 397 11.92 -13.41 14.91
N THR A 398 11.69 -14.72 14.89
CA THR A 398 10.36 -15.31 14.67
C THR A 398 9.42 -15.00 15.83
N MET A 399 9.88 -15.15 17.07
CA MET A 399 9.13 -14.78 18.27
C MET A 399 8.80 -13.29 18.29
N ALA A 400 9.76 -12.41 17.98
CA ALA A 400 9.54 -10.97 17.93
C ALA A 400 8.53 -10.53 16.85
N ARG A 401 8.48 -11.24 15.71
CA ARG A 401 7.44 -11.05 14.68
C ARG A 401 6.05 -11.52 15.10
N GLN A 402 5.97 -12.38 16.10
CA GLN A 402 4.74 -12.87 16.69
C GLN A 402 4.42 -12.15 18.01
N ASP A 403 5.06 -11.01 18.26
CA ASP A 403 4.87 -10.18 19.46
C ASP A 403 5.26 -10.85 20.79
N ARG A 404 6.01 -11.95 20.71
CA ARG A 404 6.51 -12.74 21.86
C ARG A 404 7.89 -12.25 22.30
N PHE A 405 7.97 -10.99 22.72
CA PHE A 405 9.26 -10.33 22.97
C PHE A 405 10.04 -10.90 24.15
N ASP A 406 9.37 -11.26 25.25
CA ASP A 406 10.06 -11.79 26.43
C ASP A 406 10.74 -13.13 26.12
N GLU A 407 10.07 -13.99 25.35
CA GLU A 407 10.65 -15.24 24.85
C GLU A 407 11.81 -14.98 23.88
N ALA A 408 11.67 -13.99 22.98
CA ALA A 408 12.74 -13.60 22.08
C ALA A 408 14.00 -13.14 22.84
N ILE A 409 13.83 -12.31 23.87
CA ILE A 409 14.93 -11.85 24.73
C ILE A 409 15.57 -13.02 25.47
N ALA A 410 14.77 -13.89 26.10
CA ALA A 410 15.31 -15.05 26.82
C ALA A 410 16.14 -15.97 25.91
N VAL A 411 15.72 -16.17 24.67
CA VAL A 411 16.47 -16.95 23.67
C VAL A 411 17.77 -16.24 23.27
N ILE A 412 17.74 -14.92 23.09
CA ILE A 412 18.94 -14.11 22.80
C ILE A 412 19.94 -14.21 23.94
N ASP A 413 19.49 -14.01 25.18
CA ASP A 413 20.34 -14.01 26.37
C ASP A 413 20.99 -15.38 26.58
N ARG A 414 20.24 -16.47 26.35
CA ARG A 414 20.79 -17.83 26.35
C ARG A 414 21.88 -17.99 25.28
N GLY A 415 21.64 -17.48 24.08
CA GLY A 415 22.64 -17.48 23.00
C GLY A 415 23.90 -16.70 23.40
N LYS A 416 23.74 -15.49 23.95
CA LYS A 416 24.86 -14.63 24.37
C LYS A 416 25.71 -15.31 25.43
N ALA A 417 25.10 -15.86 26.48
CA ALA A 417 25.82 -16.59 27.53
C ALA A 417 26.70 -17.73 26.98
N ILE A 418 26.26 -18.42 25.93
CA ILE A 418 27.01 -19.52 25.31
C ILE A 418 28.18 -18.98 24.46
N TYR A 419 27.95 -17.95 23.65
CA TYR A 419 28.95 -17.48 22.69
C TYR A 419 29.95 -16.49 23.30
N GLU A 420 29.57 -15.71 24.32
CA GLU A 420 30.51 -14.85 25.07
C GLU A 420 31.54 -15.66 25.87
N ALA A 421 31.20 -16.90 26.25
CA ALA A 421 32.13 -17.81 26.91
C ALA A 421 33.12 -18.49 25.94
N ARG A 422 32.97 -18.31 24.62
CA ARG A 422 33.82 -18.93 23.60
C ARG A 422 34.89 -17.97 23.11
N GLU A 423 36.09 -18.49 22.90
CA GLU A 423 37.13 -17.74 22.19
C GLU A 423 36.75 -17.56 20.70
N HIS A 424 37.07 -16.39 20.14
CA HIS A 424 36.88 -16.06 18.72
C HIS A 424 35.43 -16.12 18.20
N ALA A 425 34.46 -15.79 19.06
CA ALA A 425 33.03 -15.78 18.74
C ALA A 425 32.45 -14.37 18.46
N GLU A 426 33.29 -13.41 18.04
CA GLU A 426 32.88 -12.02 17.90
C GLU A 426 31.76 -11.85 16.87
N LEU A 427 31.77 -12.63 15.79
CA LEU A 427 30.73 -12.57 14.76
C LEU A 427 29.36 -12.98 15.32
N GLU A 428 29.34 -14.07 16.09
CA GLU A 428 28.15 -14.65 16.70
C GLU A 428 27.57 -13.74 17.78
N CYS A 429 28.42 -13.22 18.68
CA CYS A 429 28.03 -12.20 19.65
C CYS A 429 27.48 -10.95 18.96
N GLY A 430 28.10 -10.53 17.86
CA GLY A 430 27.62 -9.42 17.03
C GLY A 430 26.22 -9.66 16.45
N GLU A 431 25.93 -10.85 15.91
CA GLU A 431 24.59 -11.17 15.39
C GLU A 431 23.51 -11.22 16.48
N LEU A 432 23.82 -11.80 17.63
CA LEU A 432 22.91 -11.84 18.78
C LEU A 432 22.60 -10.43 19.30
N ALA A 433 23.62 -9.58 19.45
CA ALA A 433 23.44 -8.18 19.81
C ALA A 433 22.65 -7.39 18.74
N PHE A 434 22.90 -7.63 17.45
CA PHE A 434 22.16 -6.97 16.38
C PHE A 434 20.66 -7.34 16.41
N VAL A 435 20.34 -8.61 16.68
CA VAL A 435 18.95 -9.05 16.83
C VAL A 435 18.32 -8.47 18.09
N ALA A 436 19.02 -8.47 19.23
CA ALA A 436 18.59 -7.80 20.45
C ALA A 436 18.23 -6.34 20.20
N GLY A 437 19.11 -5.61 19.51
CA GLY A 437 18.88 -4.22 19.13
C GLY A 437 17.61 -4.02 18.30
N ASN A 438 17.32 -4.94 17.37
CA ASN A 438 16.09 -4.90 16.59
C ASN A 438 14.84 -5.25 17.41
N VAL A 439 14.94 -6.21 18.33
CA VAL A 439 13.85 -6.60 19.24
C VAL A 439 13.50 -5.43 20.19
N PHE A 440 14.50 -4.86 20.86
CA PHE A 440 14.28 -3.68 21.72
C PHE A 440 13.73 -2.49 20.94
N ARG A 441 14.16 -2.31 19.69
CA ARG A 441 13.57 -1.30 18.81
C ARG A 441 12.08 -1.55 18.64
N LEU A 442 11.65 -2.78 18.29
CA LEU A 442 10.23 -3.14 18.16
C LEU A 442 9.45 -2.88 19.47
N MET A 443 10.03 -3.18 20.63
CA MET A 443 9.46 -2.88 21.95
C MET A 443 9.45 -1.39 22.33
N ASN A 444 9.98 -0.50 21.48
CA ASN A 444 10.13 0.94 21.78
C ASN A 444 11.18 1.27 22.85
N ARG A 445 12.03 0.31 23.22
CA ARG A 445 13.11 0.48 24.21
C ARG A 445 14.35 1.05 23.54
N MET A 446 14.25 2.31 23.11
CA MET A 446 15.23 2.95 22.22
C MET A 446 16.64 3.06 22.81
N ASN A 447 16.81 3.15 24.14
CA ASN A 447 18.13 3.22 24.78
C ASN A 447 18.86 1.89 24.68
N GLU A 448 18.17 0.81 25.00
CA GLU A 448 18.70 -0.56 24.95
C GLU A 448 18.94 -0.98 23.50
N ALA A 449 18.02 -0.64 22.60
CA ALA A 449 18.19 -0.86 21.17
C ALA A 449 19.49 -0.21 20.64
N MET A 450 19.78 1.01 21.08
CA MET A 450 21.03 1.69 20.73
C MET A 450 22.25 1.00 21.32
N ALA A 451 22.23 0.66 22.62
CA ALA A 451 23.34 0.01 23.30
C ALA A 451 23.73 -1.31 22.61
N GLU A 452 22.73 -2.15 22.31
CA GLU A 452 22.91 -3.43 21.62
C GLU A 452 23.42 -3.27 20.19
N LEU A 453 22.96 -2.26 19.44
CA LEU A 453 23.45 -2.02 18.08
C LEU A 453 24.87 -1.44 18.06
N ILE A 454 25.25 -0.64 19.08
CA ILE A 454 26.65 -0.19 19.26
C ILE A 454 27.54 -1.39 19.54
N LEU A 455 27.12 -2.26 20.47
CA LEU A 455 27.85 -3.48 20.80
C LEU A 455 28.00 -4.40 19.58
N ALA A 456 26.92 -4.62 18.81
CA ALA A 456 26.97 -5.37 17.56
C ALA A 456 27.97 -4.78 16.56
N ARG A 457 28.00 -3.44 16.45
CA ARG A 457 28.93 -2.73 15.56
C ARG A 457 30.38 -2.91 15.99
N GLU A 458 30.66 -2.88 17.29
CA GLU A 458 32.00 -3.14 17.84
C GLU A 458 32.47 -4.56 17.53
N PHE A 459 31.62 -5.56 17.77
CA PHE A 459 31.88 -6.95 17.41
C PHE A 459 32.17 -7.12 15.92
N TYR A 460 31.36 -6.53 15.04
CA TYR A 460 31.59 -6.61 13.59
C TYR A 460 32.88 -5.90 13.15
N ALA A 461 33.29 -4.84 13.84
CA ALA A 461 34.56 -4.18 13.58
C ALA A 461 35.75 -5.09 13.94
N VAL A 462 35.69 -5.77 15.09
CA VAL A 462 36.73 -6.73 15.53
C VAL A 462 36.77 -7.94 14.60
N ALA A 463 35.62 -8.49 14.25
CA ALA A 463 35.47 -9.59 13.28
C ALA A 463 35.83 -9.19 11.83
N ARG A 464 36.09 -7.90 11.57
CA ARG A 464 36.37 -7.31 10.25
C ARG A 464 35.28 -7.58 9.20
N ASP A 465 34.04 -7.79 9.64
CA ASP A 465 32.89 -7.97 8.75
C ASP A 465 32.32 -6.62 8.32
N ARG A 466 32.82 -6.12 7.18
CA ARG A 466 32.39 -4.82 6.63
C ARG A 466 30.89 -4.80 6.32
N ARG A 467 30.31 -5.90 5.85
CA ARG A 467 28.89 -5.96 5.43
C ARG A 467 27.98 -5.81 6.64
N ARG A 468 28.23 -6.57 7.70
CA ARG A 468 27.45 -6.51 8.94
C ARG A 468 27.68 -5.22 9.71
N LEU A 469 28.91 -4.69 9.71
CA LEU A 469 29.22 -3.36 10.24
C LEU A 469 28.34 -2.28 9.60
N ALA A 470 28.23 -2.29 8.27
CA ALA A 470 27.39 -1.33 7.55
C ALA A 470 25.88 -1.53 7.80
N SER A 471 25.44 -2.77 8.05
CA SER A 471 24.06 -3.03 8.50
C SER A 471 23.79 -2.47 9.89
N ALA A 472 24.74 -2.60 10.83
CA ALA A 472 24.65 -2.00 12.16
C ALA A 472 24.63 -0.46 12.09
N ASP A 473 25.50 0.14 11.26
CA ASP A 473 25.48 1.58 11.00
C ASP A 473 24.13 2.04 10.41
N CYS A 474 23.53 1.28 9.48
CA CYS A 474 22.21 1.60 8.95
C CYS A 474 21.14 1.61 10.06
N SER A 475 21.12 0.58 10.92
CA SER A 475 20.17 0.49 12.04
C SER A 475 20.36 1.59 13.07
N LEU A 476 21.61 1.94 13.41
CA LEU A 476 21.92 3.08 14.28
C LEU A 476 21.49 4.39 13.65
N GLY A 477 21.72 4.57 12.35
CA GLY A 477 21.25 5.75 11.61
C GLY A 477 19.73 5.93 11.71
N ASN A 478 18.97 4.83 11.63
CA ASN A 478 17.52 4.86 11.83
C ASN A 478 17.16 5.31 13.26
N LEU A 479 17.84 4.80 14.30
CA LEU A 479 17.56 5.19 15.68
C LEU A 479 17.91 6.66 15.97
N TYR A 480 19.05 7.14 15.48
CA TYR A 480 19.43 8.55 15.61
C TYR A 480 18.44 9.47 14.89
N PHE A 481 17.96 9.07 13.70
CA PHE A 481 16.97 9.83 12.96
C PHE A 481 15.67 9.98 13.75
N VAL A 482 15.17 8.89 14.34
CA VAL A 482 13.95 8.91 15.17
C VAL A 482 14.10 9.78 16.42
N ARG A 483 15.32 9.90 16.96
CA ARG A 483 15.63 10.79 18.09
C ARG A 483 15.83 12.26 17.71
N GLY A 484 15.71 12.63 16.44
CA GLY A 484 15.99 13.99 15.96
C GLY A 484 17.47 14.34 15.83
N MET A 485 18.36 13.35 16.00
CA MET A 485 19.82 13.52 15.91
C MET A 485 20.27 13.39 14.45
N ALA A 486 19.94 14.41 13.65
CA ALA A 486 20.10 14.37 12.20
C ALA A 486 21.57 14.24 11.74
N GLN A 487 22.53 14.83 12.45
CA GLN A 487 23.95 14.77 12.07
C GLN A 487 24.53 13.37 12.28
N GLU A 488 24.17 12.72 13.39
CA GLU A 488 24.55 11.36 13.76
C GLU A 488 23.92 10.38 12.78
N ALA A 489 22.63 10.53 12.49
CA ALA A 489 21.94 9.73 11.48
C ALA A 489 22.64 9.83 10.11
N ARG A 490 22.94 11.05 9.67
CA ARG A 490 23.67 11.30 8.42
C ARG A 490 25.04 10.64 8.40
N ARG A 491 25.82 10.75 9.49
CA ARG A 491 27.14 10.14 9.61
C ARG A 491 27.07 8.62 9.45
N HIS A 492 26.16 7.97 10.17
CA HIS A 492 26.00 6.51 10.10
C HIS A 492 25.50 6.04 8.74
N TYR A 493 24.52 6.73 8.12
CA TYR A 493 24.07 6.37 6.78
C TYR A 493 25.15 6.56 5.70
N LEU A 494 25.97 7.61 5.79
CA LEU A 494 27.09 7.83 4.86
C LEU A 494 28.16 6.74 5.02
N ALA A 495 28.47 6.31 6.24
CA ALA A 495 29.39 5.22 6.50
C ALA A 495 28.88 3.90 5.89
N GLY A 496 27.61 3.55 6.14
CA GLY A 496 26.98 2.38 5.53
C GLY A 496 26.92 2.46 4.00
N LEU A 497 26.63 3.65 3.44
CA LEU A 497 26.52 3.84 1.99
C LEU A 497 27.86 3.63 1.29
N ALA A 498 28.96 4.09 1.88
CA ALA A 498 30.30 3.88 1.34
C ALA A 498 30.61 2.38 1.22
N VAL A 499 30.37 1.61 2.29
CA VAL A 499 30.60 0.17 2.28
C VAL A 499 29.68 -0.57 1.31
N MET A 500 28.38 -0.24 1.29
CA MET A 500 27.44 -0.88 0.37
C MET A 500 27.75 -0.55 -1.10
N LYS A 501 28.39 0.60 -1.37
CA LYS A 501 28.92 0.95 -2.68
C LYS A 501 30.12 0.09 -3.06
N ASP A 502 31.08 -0.06 -2.16
CA ASP A 502 32.26 -0.90 -2.36
C ASP A 502 31.88 -2.38 -2.60
N LEU A 503 30.87 -2.88 -1.89
CA LEU A 503 30.37 -4.25 -2.01
C LEU A 503 29.44 -4.48 -3.23
N GLY A 504 29.08 -3.43 -3.97
CA GLY A 504 28.14 -3.55 -5.08
C GLY A 504 26.68 -3.84 -4.68
N GLU A 505 26.32 -3.66 -3.41
CA GLU A 505 24.99 -3.93 -2.83
C GLU A 505 23.97 -2.84 -3.22
N ARG A 506 23.56 -2.82 -4.49
CA ARG A 506 22.74 -1.74 -5.08
C ARG A 506 21.39 -1.52 -4.38
N SER A 507 20.75 -2.57 -3.87
CA SER A 507 19.47 -2.45 -3.15
C SER A 507 19.64 -1.73 -1.80
N ALA A 508 20.72 -2.05 -1.07
CA ALA A 508 21.06 -1.39 0.18
C ALA A 508 21.48 0.07 -0.05
N GLN A 509 22.27 0.34 -1.11
CA GLN A 509 22.61 1.70 -1.53
C GLN A 509 21.35 2.56 -1.78
N ALA A 510 20.37 2.03 -2.54
CA ALA A 510 19.14 2.75 -2.85
C ALA A 510 18.34 3.11 -1.59
N SER A 511 18.28 2.17 -0.64
CA SER A 511 17.64 2.36 0.67
C SER A 511 18.32 3.47 1.48
N LEU A 512 19.65 3.44 1.59
CA LEU A 512 20.43 4.41 2.34
C LEU A 512 20.36 5.81 1.74
N LEU A 513 20.36 5.92 0.41
CA LEU A 513 20.12 7.19 -0.30
C LEU A 513 18.72 7.75 0.01
N GLY A 514 17.70 6.87 0.07
CA GLY A 514 16.36 7.27 0.49
C GLY A 514 16.34 7.85 1.91
N ASN A 515 16.98 7.15 2.85
CA ASN A 515 17.07 7.59 4.25
C ASN A 515 17.84 8.92 4.40
N LEU A 516 18.98 9.07 3.72
CA LEU A 516 19.72 10.33 3.68
C LEU A 516 18.87 11.47 3.11
N GLY A 517 18.07 11.18 2.09
CA GLY A 517 17.11 12.11 1.53
C GLY A 517 16.11 12.65 2.56
N LEU A 518 15.61 11.78 3.45
CA LEU A 518 14.71 12.16 4.53
C LEU A 518 15.42 12.96 5.62
N VAL A 519 16.63 12.57 6.03
CA VAL A 519 17.44 13.34 7.00
C VAL A 519 17.68 14.77 6.52
N GLU A 520 18.06 14.94 5.25
CA GLU A 520 18.29 16.26 4.66
C GLU A 520 16.98 17.04 4.49
N TYR A 521 15.84 16.37 4.26
CA TYR A 521 14.52 17.02 4.21
C TYR A 521 14.14 17.60 5.57
N ASP A 522 14.26 16.81 6.65
CA ASP A 522 13.91 17.25 8.00
C ASP A 522 14.88 18.31 8.53
N SER A 523 16.13 18.30 8.07
CA SER A 523 17.14 19.34 8.37
C SER A 523 16.98 20.62 7.53
N GLY A 524 15.94 20.73 6.69
CA GLY A 524 15.71 21.90 5.83
C GLY A 524 16.62 22.03 4.62
N HIS A 525 17.47 21.04 4.33
CA HIS A 525 18.37 21.03 3.16
C HIS A 525 17.69 20.42 1.91
N PHE A 526 16.60 21.03 1.46
CA PHE A 526 15.72 20.46 0.43
C PHE A 526 16.43 20.15 -0.91
N ARG A 527 17.44 20.94 -1.33
CA ARG A 527 18.23 20.61 -2.53
C ARG A 527 18.99 19.30 -2.39
N ARG A 528 19.63 19.05 -1.24
CA ARG A 528 20.36 17.80 -0.98
C ARG A 528 19.39 16.63 -0.86
N ALA A 529 18.27 16.84 -0.17
CA ALA A 529 17.19 15.86 -0.09
C ALA A 529 16.72 15.40 -1.48
N ALA A 530 16.46 16.36 -2.39
CA ALA A 530 16.05 16.05 -3.75
C ALA A 530 17.10 15.24 -4.53
N LEU A 531 18.40 15.56 -4.37
CA LEU A 531 19.50 14.82 -5.01
C LEU A 531 19.55 13.36 -4.54
N PHE A 532 19.57 13.13 -3.23
CA PHE A 532 19.64 11.77 -2.67
C PHE A 532 18.38 10.95 -3.02
N LEU A 533 17.19 11.54 -2.92
CA LEU A 533 15.95 10.86 -3.29
C LEU A 533 15.88 10.55 -4.79
N GLN A 534 16.36 11.44 -5.66
CA GLN A 534 16.40 11.20 -7.09
C GLN A 534 17.35 10.04 -7.44
N GLN A 535 18.50 9.94 -6.78
CA GLN A 535 19.41 8.80 -6.92
C GLN A 535 18.75 7.49 -6.43
N SER A 536 18.06 7.53 -5.28
CA SER A 536 17.30 6.39 -4.75
C SER A 536 16.22 5.90 -5.73
N VAL A 537 15.39 6.82 -6.25
CA VAL A 537 14.35 6.53 -7.26
C VAL A 537 14.95 5.85 -8.50
N ASN A 538 16.04 6.42 -9.04
CA ASN A 538 16.68 5.89 -10.25
C ASN A 538 17.27 4.50 -10.01
N LEU A 539 17.88 4.26 -8.84
CA LEU A 539 18.46 2.97 -8.51
C LEU A 539 17.37 1.92 -8.30
N HIS A 540 16.30 2.22 -7.56
CA HIS A 540 15.15 1.32 -7.42
C HIS A 540 14.48 1.01 -8.77
N ARG A 541 14.37 2.00 -9.66
CA ARG A 541 13.89 1.80 -11.03
C ARG A 541 14.78 0.82 -11.81
N SER A 542 16.10 0.97 -11.73
CA SER A 542 17.05 0.05 -12.40
C SER A 542 16.98 -1.37 -11.87
N LEU A 543 16.63 -1.53 -10.58
CA LEU A 543 16.43 -2.81 -9.92
C LEU A 543 15.02 -3.38 -10.13
N LYS A 544 14.15 -2.69 -10.89
CA LYS A 544 12.72 -3.02 -11.05
C LYS A 544 11.99 -3.17 -9.70
N ASN A 545 12.49 -2.52 -8.64
CA ASN A 545 11.85 -2.50 -7.33
C ASN A 545 10.82 -1.37 -7.30
N THR A 546 9.64 -1.63 -7.89
CA THR A 546 8.59 -0.63 -8.07
C THR A 546 8.00 -0.14 -6.74
N TRP A 547 8.00 -0.98 -5.69
CA TRP A 547 7.50 -0.62 -4.36
C TRP A 547 8.36 0.47 -3.72
N ASN A 548 9.66 0.22 -3.58
CA ASN A 548 10.57 1.20 -2.98
C ASN A 548 10.80 2.41 -3.90
N GLN A 549 10.71 2.23 -5.22
CA GLN A 549 10.68 3.36 -6.16
C GLN A 549 9.52 4.31 -5.85
N ALA A 550 8.31 3.79 -5.60
CA ALA A 550 7.15 4.61 -5.30
C ALA A 550 7.30 5.35 -3.96
N ILE A 551 7.85 4.71 -2.93
CA ILE A 551 8.12 5.35 -1.63
C ILE A 551 9.11 6.52 -1.79
N ALA A 552 10.24 6.29 -2.48
CA ALA A 552 11.23 7.35 -2.71
C ALA A 552 10.67 8.48 -3.60
N ALA A 553 9.84 8.13 -4.60
CA ALA A 553 9.20 9.10 -5.49
C ALA A 553 8.18 9.98 -4.74
N LEU A 554 7.40 9.41 -3.82
CA LEU A 554 6.48 10.17 -2.97
C LEU A 554 7.23 11.23 -2.15
N SER A 555 8.32 10.82 -1.48
CA SER A 555 9.17 11.74 -0.70
C SER A 555 9.76 12.83 -1.59
N LEU A 556 10.27 12.47 -2.77
CA LEU A 556 10.79 13.43 -3.75
C LEU A 556 9.73 14.44 -4.21
N GLY A 557 8.49 13.97 -4.42
CA GLY A 557 7.35 14.82 -4.74
C GLY A 557 7.08 15.86 -3.65
N LYS A 558 7.10 15.45 -2.37
CA LYS A 558 6.98 16.35 -1.21
C LYS A 558 8.12 17.37 -1.15
N VAL A 559 9.36 16.95 -1.42
CA VAL A 559 10.51 17.88 -1.48
C VAL A 559 10.30 18.93 -2.57
N PHE A 560 9.88 18.53 -3.77
CA PHE A 560 9.62 19.49 -4.85
C PHE A 560 8.46 20.44 -4.53
N LEU A 561 7.41 19.98 -3.84
CA LEU A 561 6.36 20.87 -3.33
C LEU A 561 6.94 21.89 -2.35
N LYS A 562 7.71 21.44 -1.35
CA LYS A 562 8.31 22.33 -0.34
C LYS A 562 9.29 23.34 -0.96
N MET A 563 9.94 23.02 -2.07
CA MET A 563 10.82 23.96 -2.80
C MET A 563 10.07 24.93 -3.74
N GLY A 564 8.77 24.76 -3.96
CA GLY A 564 7.98 25.50 -4.96
C GLY A 564 8.22 25.03 -6.40
N GLN A 565 8.80 23.84 -6.62
CA GLN A 565 9.06 23.27 -7.95
C GLN A 565 7.84 22.49 -8.45
N PHE A 566 6.70 23.18 -8.59
CA PHE A 566 5.38 22.60 -8.84
C PHE A 566 5.30 21.68 -10.05
N SER A 567 5.95 22.02 -11.17
CA SER A 567 5.96 21.18 -12.38
C SER A 567 6.67 19.84 -12.16
N LYS A 568 7.78 19.84 -11.40
CA LYS A 568 8.51 18.61 -11.07
C LYS A 568 7.72 17.77 -10.06
N ALA A 569 7.11 18.41 -9.06
CA ALA A 569 6.21 17.76 -8.11
C ALA A 569 5.05 17.06 -8.82
N MET A 570 4.36 17.74 -9.73
CA MET A 570 3.23 17.17 -10.50
C MET A 570 3.65 15.89 -11.25
N ARG A 571 4.79 15.93 -11.94
CA ARG A 571 5.30 14.80 -12.71
C ARG A 571 5.59 13.59 -11.81
N ILE A 572 6.35 13.80 -10.74
CA ILE A 572 6.78 12.72 -9.84
C ILE A 572 5.60 12.16 -9.03
N LEU A 573 4.68 13.00 -8.56
CA LEU A 573 3.50 12.55 -7.83
C LEU A 573 2.55 11.74 -8.72
N ARG A 574 2.39 12.10 -10.00
CA ARG A 574 1.63 11.28 -10.96
C ARG A 574 2.29 9.93 -11.23
N GLU A 575 3.62 9.91 -11.42
CA GLU A 575 4.36 8.65 -11.57
C GLU A 575 4.17 7.76 -10.33
N CYS A 576 4.32 8.33 -9.12
CA CYS A 576 4.10 7.62 -7.87
C CYS A 576 2.67 7.09 -7.73
N HIS A 577 1.67 7.88 -8.09
CA HIS A 577 0.26 7.48 -8.08
C HIS A 577 0.03 6.27 -8.99
N THR A 578 0.55 6.29 -10.22
CA THR A 578 0.46 5.16 -11.15
C THR A 578 1.11 3.89 -10.58
N LEU A 579 2.31 4.00 -10.01
CA LEU A 579 3.01 2.85 -9.41
C LEU A 579 2.22 2.25 -8.25
N LYS A 580 1.70 3.07 -7.34
CA LYS A 580 0.91 2.60 -6.19
C LYS A 580 -0.44 2.00 -6.60
N SER A 581 -1.07 2.54 -7.65
CA SER A 581 -2.31 1.97 -8.22
C SER A 581 -2.08 0.59 -8.84
N GLN A 582 -0.96 0.39 -9.54
CA GLN A 582 -0.58 -0.92 -10.10
C GLN A 582 -0.29 -1.97 -9.02
N GLN A 583 0.12 -1.52 -7.83
CA GLN A 583 0.41 -2.38 -6.67
C GLN A 583 -0.80 -2.64 -5.77
N SER A 584 -1.98 -2.12 -6.13
CA SER A 584 -3.18 -2.18 -5.29
C SER A 584 -2.98 -1.62 -3.87
N HIS A 585 -2.08 -0.63 -3.71
CA HIS A 585 -1.72 -0.05 -2.41
C HIS A 585 -2.64 1.13 -2.04
N GLU A 586 -3.82 0.83 -1.49
CA GLU A 586 -4.90 1.79 -1.21
C GLU A 586 -4.42 3.05 -0.45
N SER A 587 -3.79 2.89 0.73
CA SER A 587 -3.31 4.00 1.56
C SER A 587 -2.47 5.01 0.79
N GLY A 588 -1.53 4.49 -0.01
CA GLY A 588 -0.61 5.34 -0.77
C GLY A 588 -1.23 5.94 -2.04
N VAL A 589 -2.22 5.27 -2.64
CA VAL A 589 -3.01 5.85 -3.74
C VAL A 589 -3.77 7.07 -3.21
N LEU A 590 -4.44 6.95 -2.06
CA LEU A 590 -5.17 8.07 -1.46
C LEU A 590 -4.24 9.22 -1.03
N GLU A 591 -3.07 8.90 -0.46
CA GLU A 591 -2.08 9.91 -0.09
C GLU A 591 -1.59 10.71 -1.31
N THR A 592 -1.23 10.02 -2.40
CA THR A 592 -0.79 10.69 -3.65
C THR A 592 -1.91 11.48 -4.29
N THR A 593 -3.15 10.99 -4.26
CA THR A 593 -4.34 11.70 -4.72
C THR A 593 -4.53 13.02 -3.97
N ALA A 594 -4.42 13.02 -2.63
CA ALA A 594 -4.54 14.23 -1.81
C ALA A 594 -3.47 15.26 -2.18
N LEU A 595 -2.21 14.83 -2.33
CA LEU A 595 -1.11 15.72 -2.72
C LEU A 595 -1.30 16.32 -4.13
N LEU A 596 -1.84 15.54 -5.07
CA LEU A 596 -2.18 16.02 -6.41
C LEU A 596 -3.35 17.00 -6.40
N ALA A 597 -4.38 16.74 -5.58
CA ALA A 597 -5.50 17.66 -5.38
C ALA A 597 -5.02 19.01 -4.84
N TRP A 598 -4.18 18.98 -3.81
CA TRP A 598 -3.56 20.16 -3.23
C TRP A 598 -2.69 20.93 -4.21
N LEU A 599 -1.86 20.23 -4.99
CA LEU A 599 -1.05 20.88 -6.01
C LEU A 599 -1.90 21.58 -7.09
N CYS A 600 -3.01 20.97 -7.49
CA CYS A 600 -3.97 21.60 -8.39
C CYS A 600 -4.62 22.85 -7.76
N GLU A 601 -4.97 22.82 -6.46
CA GLU A 601 -5.48 23.99 -5.75
C GLU A 601 -4.47 25.14 -5.69
N LEU A 602 -3.22 24.84 -5.33
CA LEU A 602 -2.14 25.82 -5.32
C LEU A 602 -2.00 26.49 -6.68
N LEU A 603 -2.01 25.72 -7.77
CA LEU A 603 -1.89 26.24 -9.14
C LEU A 603 -3.14 26.97 -9.64
N GLY A 604 -4.22 27.05 -8.85
CA GLY A 604 -5.48 27.69 -9.23
C GLY A 604 -6.32 26.84 -10.20
N ASN A 605 -6.00 25.57 -10.38
CA ASN A 605 -6.77 24.64 -11.23
C ASN A 605 -7.86 23.95 -10.41
N THR A 606 -8.90 24.72 -10.07
CA THR A 606 -9.99 24.29 -9.17
C THR A 606 -10.78 23.10 -9.70
N ALA A 607 -11.00 23.01 -11.02
CA ALA A 607 -11.71 21.89 -11.63
C ALA A 607 -10.92 20.59 -11.50
N ALA A 608 -9.61 20.61 -11.80
CA ALA A 608 -8.76 19.43 -11.62
C ALA A 608 -8.58 19.07 -10.14
N ALA A 609 -8.47 20.07 -9.26
CA ALA A 609 -8.41 19.85 -7.82
C ALA A 609 -9.66 19.12 -7.31
N LYS A 610 -10.86 19.60 -7.71
CA LYS A 610 -12.13 18.95 -7.36
C LYS A 610 -12.16 17.51 -7.85
N ALA A 611 -11.78 17.24 -9.10
CA ALA A 611 -11.75 15.88 -9.63
C ALA A 611 -10.86 14.94 -8.80
N TRP A 612 -9.70 15.40 -8.31
CA TRP A 612 -8.86 14.60 -7.41
C TRP A 612 -9.46 14.45 -6.01
N TRP A 613 -10.09 15.49 -5.46
CA TRP A 613 -10.77 15.39 -4.16
C TRP A 613 -11.95 14.42 -4.20
N ASP A 614 -12.72 14.40 -5.29
CA ASP A 614 -13.85 13.50 -5.51
C ASP A 614 -13.42 12.01 -5.58
N MET A 615 -12.13 11.75 -5.88
CA MET A 615 -11.56 10.39 -5.84
C MET A 615 -11.22 9.91 -4.42
N ILE A 616 -11.20 10.80 -3.42
CA ILE A 616 -10.91 10.44 -2.04
C ILE A 616 -12.24 10.19 -1.32
N PRO A 617 -12.55 8.93 -0.95
CA PRO A 617 -13.80 8.62 -0.27
C PRO A 617 -13.82 9.21 1.15
N ASP A 618 -14.95 9.04 1.82
CA ASP A 618 -14.98 9.17 3.27
C ASP A 618 -14.00 8.16 3.90
N LEU A 619 -13.22 8.65 4.86
CA LEU A 619 -12.19 7.90 5.55
C LEU A 619 -12.72 7.24 6.83
N GLU A 620 -13.92 7.59 7.29
CA GLU A 620 -14.56 6.94 8.44
C GLU A 620 -14.77 5.44 8.19
N GLY A 621 -14.43 4.62 9.19
CA GLY A 621 -14.54 3.15 9.10
C GLY A 621 -13.56 2.46 8.13
N ARG A 622 -12.72 3.21 7.39
CA ARG A 622 -11.67 2.60 6.54
C ARG A 622 -10.40 2.30 7.32
N THR A 623 -9.85 1.11 7.10
CA THR A 623 -8.54 0.73 7.66
C THR A 623 -7.45 1.25 6.72
N LEU A 624 -6.78 2.33 7.13
CA LEU A 624 -5.67 2.94 6.39
C LEU A 624 -4.43 3.00 7.29
N GLU A 625 -3.25 3.05 6.68
CA GLU A 625 -2.03 3.34 7.42
C GLU A 625 -2.17 4.69 8.17
N PRO A 626 -1.83 4.76 9.47
CA PRO A 626 -1.98 5.97 10.28
C PRO A 626 -1.33 7.21 9.64
N ARG A 627 -0.13 7.02 9.07
CA ARG A 627 0.60 8.07 8.36
C ARG A 627 -0.16 8.58 7.13
N ALA A 628 -0.75 7.68 6.33
CA ALA A 628 -1.49 8.08 5.14
C ALA A 628 -2.73 8.89 5.54
N ARG A 629 -3.45 8.45 6.59
CA ARG A 629 -4.58 9.19 7.16
C ARG A 629 -4.13 10.57 7.64
N PHE A 630 -3.05 10.66 8.40
CA PHE A 630 -2.49 11.92 8.87
C PHE A 630 -2.19 12.87 7.70
N VAL A 631 -1.48 12.39 6.67
CA VAL A 631 -1.13 13.22 5.50
C VAL A 631 -2.36 13.68 4.73
N ILE A 632 -3.35 12.81 4.49
CA ILE A 632 -4.57 13.19 3.78
C ILE A 632 -5.32 14.27 4.56
N THR A 633 -5.47 14.11 5.87
CA THR A 633 -6.15 15.09 6.74
C THR A 633 -5.35 16.40 6.83
N ALA A 634 -4.02 16.34 6.95
CA ALA A 634 -3.15 17.52 6.94
C ALA A 634 -3.31 18.32 5.64
N VAL A 635 -3.31 17.62 4.49
CA VAL A 635 -3.47 18.25 3.18
C VAL A 635 -4.87 18.85 3.00
N ARG A 636 -5.92 18.23 3.55
CA ARG A 636 -7.27 18.83 3.63
C ARG A 636 -7.26 20.10 4.48
N ALA A 637 -6.61 20.08 5.66
CA ALA A 637 -6.51 21.24 6.55
C ALA A 637 -5.74 22.40 5.88
N MET A 638 -4.61 22.10 5.23
CA MET A 638 -3.86 23.07 4.44
C MET A 638 -4.68 23.63 3.27
N THR A 639 -5.51 22.80 2.63
CA THR A 639 -6.39 23.24 1.54
C THR A 639 -7.47 24.19 2.04
N ALA A 640 -8.14 23.87 3.14
CA ALA A 640 -9.10 24.75 3.79
C ALA A 640 -8.44 26.07 4.21
N LEU A 641 -7.25 25.99 4.82
CA LEU A 641 -6.48 27.17 5.21
C LEU A 641 -6.15 28.06 4.00
N TYR A 642 -5.67 27.48 2.90
CA TYR A 642 -5.37 28.20 1.66
C TYR A 642 -6.59 28.89 1.04
N LYS A 643 -7.78 28.30 1.21
CA LYS A 643 -9.05 28.89 0.77
C LYS A 643 -9.58 29.98 1.71
N GLY A 644 -8.98 30.14 2.89
CA GLY A 644 -9.48 31.03 3.95
C GLY A 644 -10.61 30.43 4.79
N GLU A 645 -10.84 29.12 4.70
CA GLU A 645 -11.84 28.36 5.45
C GLU A 645 -11.27 28.01 6.85
N PHE A 646 -10.97 29.05 7.65
CA PHE A 646 -10.17 28.89 8.88
C PHE A 646 -10.81 28.00 9.94
N LEU A 647 -12.15 27.98 10.06
CA LEU A 647 -12.86 27.13 11.02
C LEU A 647 -12.71 25.64 10.67
N ASP A 648 -12.83 25.31 9.39
CA ASP A 648 -12.69 23.93 8.92
C ASP A 648 -11.25 23.45 9.09
N ALA A 649 -10.28 24.31 8.73
CA ALA A 649 -8.85 24.03 8.96
C ALA A 649 -8.53 23.84 10.45
N GLU A 650 -9.03 24.73 11.32
CA GLU A 650 -8.87 24.65 12.78
C GLU A 650 -9.44 23.35 13.35
N ARG A 651 -10.65 22.96 12.94
CA ARG A 651 -11.28 21.70 13.37
C ARG A 651 -10.44 20.48 12.96
N LEU A 652 -9.92 20.48 11.73
CA LEU A 652 -9.07 19.39 11.23
C LEU A 652 -7.75 19.30 12.01
N TYR A 653 -7.05 20.42 12.22
CA TYR A 653 -5.82 20.43 13.01
C TYR A 653 -6.05 20.05 14.49
N ALA A 654 -7.17 20.47 15.09
CA ALA A 654 -7.53 20.09 16.45
C ALA A 654 -7.79 18.59 16.58
N SER A 655 -8.54 18.00 15.63
CA SER A 655 -8.79 16.55 15.58
C SER A 655 -7.50 15.75 15.39
N MET A 656 -6.61 16.23 14.51
CA MET A 656 -5.30 15.61 14.32
C MET A 656 -4.43 15.70 15.58
N LEU A 657 -4.45 16.84 16.29
CA LEU A 657 -3.72 17.03 17.54
C LEU A 657 -4.24 16.11 18.65
N GLU A 658 -5.55 15.92 18.74
CA GLU A 658 -6.16 14.99 19.69
C GLU A 658 -5.76 13.54 19.40
N THR A 659 -5.84 13.13 18.13
CA THR A 659 -5.39 11.79 17.70
C THR A 659 -3.89 11.59 17.99
N SER A 660 -3.08 12.60 17.71
CA SER A 660 -1.64 12.64 17.99
C SER A 660 -1.33 12.46 19.48
N ARG A 661 -2.13 13.07 20.38
CA ARG A 661 -2.00 12.91 21.83
C ARG A 661 -2.40 11.51 22.31
N GLN A 662 -3.48 10.96 21.76
CA GLN A 662 -3.94 9.61 22.11
C GLN A 662 -2.98 8.51 21.63
N ALA A 663 -2.29 8.72 20.52
CA ALA A 663 -1.39 7.75 19.92
C ALA A 663 0.07 7.84 20.40
N GLU A 664 0.39 8.67 21.41
CA GLU A 664 1.77 8.96 21.84
C GLU A 664 2.72 9.31 20.68
N SER A 665 2.19 10.00 19.66
CA SER A 665 2.93 10.33 18.44
C SER A 665 4.08 11.31 18.69
N SER A 666 4.97 11.44 17.69
CA SER A 666 6.17 12.28 17.80
C SER A 666 5.86 13.75 18.13
N ASP A 667 6.75 14.39 18.89
CA ASP A 667 6.72 15.83 19.18
C ASP A 667 6.61 16.67 17.88
N VAL A 668 7.12 16.16 16.77
CA VAL A 668 7.07 16.77 15.43
C VAL A 668 5.64 16.84 14.88
N GLU A 669 4.91 15.72 14.87
CA GLU A 669 3.52 15.69 14.36
C GLU A 669 2.59 16.57 15.19
N GLY A 670 2.71 16.48 16.52
CA GLY A 670 1.95 17.34 17.42
C GLY A 670 2.32 18.82 17.26
N GLY A 671 3.61 19.12 17.05
CA GLY A 671 4.09 20.47 16.76
C GLY A 671 3.55 21.03 15.44
N ASP A 672 3.51 20.22 14.38
CA ASP A 672 2.96 20.62 13.07
C ASP A 672 1.46 20.93 13.18
N CYS A 673 0.70 20.10 13.91
CA CYS A 673 -0.71 20.35 14.19
C CYS A 673 -0.92 21.66 14.97
N LEU A 674 -0.11 21.91 15.99
CA LEU A 674 -0.16 23.14 16.78
C LEU A 674 0.20 24.36 15.94
N HIS A 675 1.20 24.27 15.06
CA HIS A 675 1.57 25.36 14.16
C HIS A 675 0.41 25.70 13.20
N GLY A 676 -0.19 24.69 12.57
CA GLY A 676 -1.36 24.89 11.71
C GLY A 676 -2.57 25.46 12.45
N LEU A 677 -2.84 24.96 13.66
CA LEU A 677 -3.88 25.47 14.55
C LEU A 677 -3.64 26.93 14.93
N ALA A 678 -2.42 27.26 15.35
CA ALA A 678 -2.03 28.61 15.74
C ALA A 678 -2.12 29.59 14.56
N PHE A 679 -1.79 29.15 13.35
CA PHE A 679 -1.97 29.94 12.13
C PHE A 679 -3.46 30.25 11.90
N CYS A 680 -4.36 29.26 12.01
CA CYS A 680 -5.80 29.45 11.85
C CYS A 680 -6.36 30.43 12.90
N GLN A 681 -5.95 30.26 14.16
CA GLN A 681 -6.31 31.13 15.28
C GLN A 681 -5.83 32.57 15.03
N ALA A 682 -4.59 32.74 14.57
CA ALA A 682 -4.01 34.05 14.29
C ALA A 682 -4.77 34.79 13.18
N MET A 683 -5.10 34.10 12.08
CA MET A 683 -5.88 34.70 10.98
C MET A 683 -7.30 35.09 11.39
N ARG A 684 -7.85 34.47 12.43
CA ARG A 684 -9.17 34.78 13.01
C ARG A 684 -9.11 35.85 14.11
N GLY A 685 -7.91 36.26 14.55
CA GLY A 685 -7.74 37.17 15.68
C GLY A 685 -8.06 36.53 17.04
N ASP A 686 -7.93 35.20 17.16
CA ASP A 686 -8.17 34.49 18.43
C ASP A 686 -7.03 34.78 19.43
N PRO A 687 -7.34 35.21 20.67
CA PRO A 687 -6.33 35.56 21.67
C PRO A 687 -5.49 34.37 22.15
N ARG A 688 -5.91 33.12 21.87
CA ARG A 688 -5.16 31.90 22.22
C ARG A 688 -4.00 31.61 21.26
N ALA A 689 -3.99 32.22 20.08
CA ALA A 689 -2.97 32.00 19.05
C ALA A 689 -1.51 32.07 19.55
N PRO A 690 -1.06 33.10 20.31
CA PRO A 690 0.32 33.17 20.78
C PRO A 690 0.69 32.03 21.73
N ASP A 691 -0.23 31.58 22.58
CA ASP A 691 0.02 30.48 23.53
C ASP A 691 0.14 29.14 22.79
N THR A 692 -0.71 28.91 21.78
CA THR A 692 -0.62 27.74 20.88
C THR A 692 0.69 27.73 20.10
N LEU A 693 1.12 28.89 19.59
CA LEU A 693 2.40 29.06 18.88
C LEU A 693 3.61 28.80 19.79
N ALA A 694 3.57 29.29 21.04
CA ALA A 694 4.64 29.05 22.01
C ALA A 694 4.75 27.57 22.40
N GLU A 695 3.63 26.86 22.48
CA GLU A 695 3.62 25.40 22.66
C GLU A 695 4.20 24.66 21.44
N ALA A 696 3.88 25.10 20.21
CA ALA A 696 4.49 24.57 19.00
C ALA A 696 6.02 24.76 19.02
N GLU A 697 6.50 25.96 19.40
CA GLU A 697 7.94 26.24 19.52
C GLU A 697 8.62 25.31 20.54
N ARG A 698 8.01 25.10 21.72
CA ARG A 698 8.56 24.21 22.76
C ARG A 698 8.73 22.77 22.26
N ARG A 699 7.76 22.23 21.52
CA ARG A 699 7.86 20.88 20.96
C ARG A 699 8.97 20.77 19.93
N PHE A 700 9.14 21.80 19.10
CA PHE A 700 10.20 21.83 18.09
C PHE A 700 11.58 22.26 18.63
N ALA A 701 11.68 22.77 19.86
CA ALA A 701 12.96 23.19 20.45
C ALA A 701 13.99 22.04 20.54
N ARG A 702 13.52 20.78 20.60
CA ARG A 702 14.36 19.57 20.56
C ARG A 702 14.95 19.27 19.18
N PHE A 703 14.46 19.95 18.13
CA PHE A 703 14.85 19.79 16.74
C PHE A 703 15.34 21.14 16.18
N PRO A 704 16.45 21.69 16.68
CA PRO A 704 16.87 23.08 16.40
C PRO A 704 17.21 23.34 14.92
N HIS A 705 17.39 22.28 14.12
CA HIS A 705 17.72 22.36 12.71
C HIS A 705 16.52 22.15 11.78
N CYS A 706 15.30 21.97 12.30
CA CYS A 706 14.14 21.76 11.46
C CYS A 706 13.62 23.09 10.88
N SER A 707 13.16 23.05 9.62
CA SER A 707 12.61 24.23 8.95
C SER A 707 11.32 24.75 9.61
N GLN A 708 10.58 23.86 10.27
CA GLN A 708 9.31 24.14 10.93
C GLN A 708 9.49 25.06 12.13
N LEU A 709 10.55 24.89 12.92
CA LEU A 709 10.88 25.78 14.03
C LEU A 709 11.10 27.22 13.53
N VAL A 710 11.80 27.37 12.40
CA VAL A 710 12.01 28.68 11.76
C VAL A 710 10.69 29.30 11.33
N GLN A 711 9.77 28.51 10.74
CA GLN A 711 8.44 28.99 10.34
C GLN A 711 7.60 29.44 11.55
N ILE A 712 7.59 28.65 12.64
CA ILE A 712 6.88 28.97 13.88
C ILE A 712 7.40 30.27 14.48
N ARG A 713 8.72 30.41 14.62
CA ARG A 713 9.37 31.60 15.17
C ARG A 713 9.12 32.84 14.31
N LEU A 714 9.21 32.69 12.98
CA LEU A 714 8.90 33.76 12.03
C LEU A 714 7.45 34.24 12.20
N LEU A 715 6.48 33.32 12.27
CA LEU A 715 5.07 33.66 12.45
C LEU A 715 4.83 34.36 13.80
N GLY A 716 5.42 33.83 14.88
CA GLY A 716 5.31 34.38 16.24
C GLY A 716 5.90 35.79 16.35
N ALA A 717 7.12 36.00 15.87
CA ALA A 717 7.78 37.31 15.91
C ALA A 717 7.08 38.34 15.00
N LEU A 718 6.54 37.89 13.86
CA LEU A 718 5.81 38.76 12.94
C LEU A 718 4.51 39.28 13.56
N LEU A 719 3.67 38.37 14.04
CA LEU A 719 2.30 38.67 14.48
C LEU A 719 2.19 39.03 15.97
N TYR A 720 3.08 38.50 16.81
CA TYR A 720 3.03 38.63 18.27
C TYR A 720 4.41 39.00 18.87
N PRO A 721 5.02 40.13 18.47
CA PRO A 721 6.38 40.50 18.86
C PRO A 721 6.58 40.54 20.39
N GLU A 722 5.57 41.01 21.14
CA GLU A 722 5.61 41.10 22.60
C GLU A 722 5.67 39.72 23.29
N ARG A 723 5.20 38.67 22.62
CA ARG A 723 5.23 37.28 23.13
C ARG A 723 6.44 36.49 22.61
N PHE A 724 7.10 36.98 21.57
CA PHE A 724 8.32 36.39 20.99
C PHE A 724 9.49 37.39 20.99
N PRO A 725 9.80 38.08 22.10
CA PRO A 725 10.85 39.11 22.13
C PRO A 725 12.26 38.50 21.96
N HIS A 726 12.41 37.19 22.21
CA HIS A 726 13.67 36.45 22.03
C HIS A 726 13.98 36.11 20.56
N VAL A 727 13.05 36.37 19.64
CA VAL A 727 13.18 35.99 18.23
C VAL A 727 13.45 37.22 17.36
N ASP A 728 14.64 37.26 16.76
CA ASP A 728 14.94 38.21 15.69
C ASP A 728 14.25 37.78 14.38
N LEU A 729 13.23 38.55 13.98
CA LEU A 729 12.44 38.28 12.78
C LEU A 729 13.29 38.29 11.50
N ASP A 730 14.20 39.25 11.32
CA ASP A 730 15.01 39.35 10.10
C ASP A 730 16.01 38.19 10.01
N ALA A 731 16.55 37.76 11.16
CA ALA A 731 17.38 36.55 11.22
C ALA A 731 16.56 35.28 10.88
N GLN A 732 15.32 35.15 11.35
CA GLN A 732 14.45 34.02 10.99
C GLN A 732 14.06 34.04 9.50
N ILE A 733 13.81 35.22 8.93
CA ILE A 733 13.56 35.36 7.51
C ILE A 733 14.78 34.91 6.70
N ALA A 734 15.98 35.35 7.07
CA ALA A 734 17.21 34.91 6.41
C ALA A 734 17.38 33.39 6.49
N ALA A 735 17.23 32.82 7.69
CA ALA A 735 17.30 31.36 7.90
C ALA A 735 16.26 30.61 7.06
N PHE A 736 15.03 31.11 6.97
CA PHE A 736 13.99 30.51 6.13
C PHE A 736 14.39 30.53 4.66
N LEU A 737 14.86 31.68 4.15
CA LEU A 737 15.25 31.84 2.75
C LEU A 737 16.45 30.95 2.38
N ASP A 738 17.37 30.70 3.31
CA ASP A 738 18.52 29.82 3.11
C ASP A 738 18.10 28.35 2.90
N THR A 739 16.99 27.90 3.49
CA THR A 739 16.41 26.58 3.20
C THR A 739 15.92 26.47 1.75
N GLN A 740 15.61 27.60 1.12
CA GLN A 740 14.95 27.71 -0.17
C GLN A 740 13.57 27.03 -0.23
N ALA A 741 12.90 26.89 0.91
CA ALA A 741 11.50 26.50 0.97
C ALA A 741 10.60 27.53 0.30
N TYR A 742 9.40 27.11 -0.07
CA TYR A 742 8.29 27.95 -0.49
C TYR A 742 7.21 27.88 0.59
N GLU A 743 6.81 29.02 1.14
CA GLU A 743 5.69 29.13 2.07
C GLU A 743 4.38 29.25 1.28
N PRO A 744 3.54 28.20 1.19
CA PRO A 744 2.27 28.28 0.45
C PRO A 744 1.30 29.32 1.00
N PHE A 745 1.45 29.73 2.26
CA PHE A 745 0.58 30.70 2.91
C PHE A 745 1.16 32.12 2.94
N TRP A 746 2.22 32.40 2.17
CA TRP A 746 2.93 33.69 2.19
C TRP A 746 2.02 34.90 1.92
N ALA A 747 0.94 34.71 1.16
CA ALA A 747 -0.03 35.75 0.84
C ALA A 747 -0.73 36.32 2.09
N PHE A 748 -0.97 35.50 3.11
CA PHE A 748 -1.52 35.94 4.40
C PHE A 748 -0.50 36.75 5.22
N LEU A 749 0.79 36.45 5.04
CA LEU A 749 1.89 37.11 5.76
C LEU A 749 2.37 38.38 5.05
N ALA A 750 2.04 38.56 3.77
CA ALA A 750 2.59 39.61 2.93
C ALA A 750 2.26 41.03 3.43
N GLU A 751 1.05 41.26 3.91
CA GLU A 751 0.64 42.56 4.44
C GLU A 751 1.29 42.86 5.81
N PRO A 752 1.25 41.98 6.82
CA PRO A 752 2.02 42.16 8.05
C PRO A 752 3.52 42.37 7.80
N MET A 753 4.11 41.61 6.88
CA MET A 753 5.51 41.78 6.48
C MET A 753 5.78 43.17 5.90
N MET A 754 4.90 43.68 5.03
CA MET A 754 5.06 45.03 4.50
C MET A 754 4.88 46.11 5.56
N GLN A 755 3.96 45.94 6.50
CA GLN A 755 3.76 46.89 7.60
C GLN A 755 4.99 47.00 8.51
N ARG A 756 5.71 45.89 8.73
CA ARG A 756 7.01 45.91 9.43
C ARG A 756 8.08 46.70 8.67
N GLY A 757 8.08 46.60 7.35
CA GLY A 757 8.92 47.44 6.49
C GLY A 757 10.43 47.13 6.50
N SER A 758 10.87 46.04 7.13
CA SER A 758 12.29 45.66 7.17
C SER A 758 12.80 45.19 5.79
N PRO A 759 14.11 45.29 5.50
CA PRO A 759 14.70 44.73 4.28
C PRO A 759 14.45 43.22 4.13
N GLY A 760 14.51 42.47 5.24
CA GLY A 760 14.21 41.04 5.27
C GLY A 760 12.76 40.75 4.88
N SER A 761 11.80 41.46 5.49
CA SER A 761 10.37 41.32 5.19
C SER A 761 10.06 41.55 3.70
N ARG A 762 10.72 42.53 3.08
CA ARG A 762 10.58 42.75 1.63
C ARG A 762 11.18 41.61 0.82
N ARG A 763 12.40 41.16 1.16
CA ARG A 763 13.08 40.05 0.50
C ARG A 763 12.26 38.75 0.58
N PHE A 764 11.57 38.52 1.71
CA PHE A 764 10.64 37.41 1.87
C PHE A 764 9.52 37.46 0.83
N ILE A 765 8.86 38.60 0.66
CA ILE A 765 7.76 38.77 -0.31
C ILE A 765 8.28 38.62 -1.75
N GLU A 766 9.40 39.27 -2.10
CA GLU A 766 10.01 39.19 -3.43
C GLU A 766 10.38 37.74 -3.82
N TYR A 767 10.96 37.01 -2.88
CA TYR A 767 11.34 35.62 -3.06
C TYR A 767 10.11 34.73 -3.35
N HIS A 768 9.03 34.88 -2.59
CA HIS A 768 7.80 34.10 -2.82
C HIS A 768 7.12 34.51 -4.12
N LEU A 769 7.07 35.81 -4.42
CA LEU A 769 6.51 36.31 -5.68
C LEU A 769 7.26 35.72 -6.89
N GLN A 770 8.59 35.67 -6.85
CA GLN A 770 9.41 35.09 -7.92
C GLN A 770 9.16 33.58 -8.11
N LYS A 771 8.91 32.85 -7.03
CA LYS A 771 8.63 31.40 -7.08
C LYS A 771 7.17 31.07 -7.42
N THR A 772 6.27 32.04 -7.34
CA THR A 772 4.84 31.82 -7.57
C THR A 772 4.52 31.89 -9.06
N PRO A 773 4.03 30.79 -9.69
CA PRO A 773 3.64 30.81 -11.09
C PRO A 773 2.52 31.82 -11.37
N ALA A 774 2.47 32.39 -12.57
CA ALA A 774 1.47 33.41 -12.92
C ALA A 774 0.02 32.98 -12.65
N ALA A 775 -0.35 31.74 -12.99
CA ALA A 775 -1.70 31.21 -12.73
C ALA A 775 -2.03 31.15 -11.23
N MET A 776 -1.06 30.73 -10.41
CA MET A 776 -1.18 30.72 -8.95
C MET A 776 -1.28 32.14 -8.39
N LEU A 777 -0.47 33.08 -8.89
CA LEU A 777 -0.51 34.47 -8.46
C LEU A 777 -1.88 35.11 -8.76
N THR A 778 -2.44 34.87 -9.95
CA THR A 778 -3.79 35.32 -10.29
C THR A 778 -4.82 34.77 -9.32
N ALA A 779 -4.72 33.49 -8.98
CA ALA A 779 -5.64 32.85 -8.03
C ALA A 779 -5.47 33.39 -6.60
N LEU A 780 -4.25 33.73 -6.17
CA LEU A 780 -3.97 34.37 -4.89
C LEU A 780 -4.51 35.81 -4.85
N LEU A 781 -4.30 36.60 -5.91
CA LEU A 781 -4.80 37.97 -6.01
C LEU A 781 -6.34 38.02 -6.00
N ALA A 782 -7.00 37.04 -6.60
CA ALA A 782 -8.45 36.92 -6.55
C ALA A 782 -8.98 36.62 -5.13
N ARG A 783 -8.19 35.90 -4.31
CA ARG A 783 -8.56 35.52 -2.95
C ARG A 783 -8.20 36.58 -1.90
N HIS A 784 -7.05 37.22 -2.04
CA HIS A 784 -6.50 38.16 -1.05
C HIS A 784 -6.54 39.59 -1.60
N ARG A 785 -7.61 40.34 -1.27
CA ARG A 785 -7.83 41.70 -1.78
C ARG A 785 -6.69 42.68 -1.44
N SER A 786 -6.07 42.56 -0.26
CA SER A 786 -4.95 43.43 0.14
C SER A 786 -3.62 43.08 -0.53
N LEU A 787 -3.47 41.84 -1.02
CA LEU A 787 -2.25 41.37 -1.66
C LEU A 787 -1.91 42.15 -2.93
N GLY A 788 -2.92 42.61 -3.69
CA GLY A 788 -2.71 43.39 -4.89
C GLY A 788 -1.91 44.68 -4.65
N LYS A 789 -2.19 45.38 -3.54
CA LYS A 789 -1.44 46.59 -3.16
C LYS A 789 0.00 46.26 -2.78
N VAL A 790 0.20 45.18 -2.04
CA VAL A 790 1.55 44.72 -1.63
C VAL A 790 2.38 44.34 -2.86
N VAL A 791 1.82 43.54 -3.77
CA VAL A 791 2.49 43.13 -5.02
C VAL A 791 2.80 44.36 -5.88
N GLN A 792 1.85 45.27 -6.07
CA GLN A 792 2.09 46.52 -6.81
C GLN A 792 3.19 47.37 -6.16
N ALA A 793 3.24 47.48 -4.83
CA ALA A 793 4.26 48.26 -4.14
C ALA A 793 5.66 47.65 -4.32
N VAL A 794 5.77 46.33 -4.26
CA VAL A 794 7.04 45.60 -4.49
C VAL A 794 7.45 45.69 -5.97
N GLU A 795 6.53 45.49 -6.91
CA GLU A 795 6.81 45.56 -8.34
C GLU A 795 7.11 46.98 -8.84
N ALA A 796 6.39 48.00 -8.35
CA ALA A 796 6.65 49.40 -8.68
C ALA A 796 8.03 49.84 -8.20
N ARG A 797 8.50 49.32 -7.06
CA ARG A 797 9.85 49.58 -6.57
C ARG A 797 10.90 48.77 -7.33
N ARG A 798 10.62 47.54 -7.78
CA ARG A 798 11.48 46.84 -8.76
C ARG A 798 11.63 47.63 -10.06
N ARG A 799 10.54 48.25 -10.53
CA ARG A 799 10.57 49.15 -11.71
C ARG A 799 11.36 50.43 -11.44
N ARG A 800 11.34 50.97 -10.22
CA ARG A 800 12.18 52.13 -9.80
C ARG A 800 13.64 51.76 -9.50
N ALA A 801 13.93 50.56 -9.00
CA ALA A 801 15.29 50.09 -8.73
C ALA A 801 16.05 49.69 -10.02
N ALA A 802 15.32 49.49 -11.13
CA ALA A 802 15.87 49.42 -12.48
C ALA A 802 16.00 50.83 -13.09
N GLU A 803 16.68 51.74 -12.39
CA GLU A 803 16.95 53.10 -12.87
C GLU A 803 18.00 53.13 -13.98
N PHE A 804 18.77 52.04 -14.13
CA PHE A 804 19.80 51.91 -15.14
C PHE A 804 19.64 50.61 -15.92
N PHE A 805 19.69 50.72 -17.25
CA PHE A 805 19.84 49.59 -18.15
C PHE A 805 21.27 49.51 -18.64
N THR A 806 21.70 48.35 -19.11
CA THR A 806 22.99 48.24 -19.80
C THR A 806 22.75 48.35 -21.30
N CYS A 807 23.17 49.46 -21.90
CA CYS A 807 23.25 49.56 -23.35
C CYS A 807 24.54 48.88 -23.84
N LEU A 808 24.38 47.94 -24.75
CA LEU A 808 25.41 47.21 -25.46
C LEU A 808 25.38 47.66 -26.92
N GLU A 809 26.41 48.37 -27.38
CA GLU A 809 26.54 48.81 -28.77
C GLU A 809 27.78 48.19 -29.40
N ASP A 810 27.58 47.25 -30.34
CA ASP A 810 28.67 46.54 -31.02
C ASP A 810 29.77 45.97 -30.08
N GLY A 811 29.38 45.58 -28.85
CA GLY A 811 30.25 45.04 -27.81
C GLY A 811 30.77 46.05 -26.79
N LEU A 812 30.50 47.34 -26.96
CA LEU A 812 30.76 48.38 -25.95
C LEU A 812 29.59 48.45 -24.97
N THR A 813 29.89 48.58 -23.68
CA THR A 813 28.89 48.62 -22.61
C THR A 813 28.83 50.01 -21.99
N ARG A 814 27.63 50.58 -21.86
CA ARG A 814 27.40 51.79 -21.05
C ARG A 814 26.11 51.69 -20.24
N PRO A 815 26.09 52.19 -18.99
CA PRO A 815 24.84 52.35 -18.27
C PRO A 815 24.02 53.48 -18.92
N ILE A 816 22.70 53.30 -18.99
CA ILE A 816 21.77 54.33 -19.45
C ILE A 816 20.64 54.47 -18.45
N HIS A 817 20.20 55.71 -18.21
CA HIS A 817 19.11 55.97 -17.28
C HIS A 817 17.74 55.64 -17.91
N HIS A 818 16.71 55.38 -17.09
CA HIS A 818 15.38 55.03 -17.58
C HIS A 818 14.78 56.04 -18.57
N GLU A 819 15.01 57.34 -18.36
CA GLU A 819 14.56 58.40 -19.28
C GLU A 819 15.25 58.32 -20.65
N GLU A 820 16.53 57.99 -20.66
CA GLU A 820 17.33 57.81 -21.88
C GLU A 820 16.89 56.54 -22.63
N TYR A 821 16.55 55.48 -21.90
CA TYR A 821 15.93 54.28 -22.47
C TYR A 821 14.56 54.59 -23.11
N GLU A 822 13.68 55.32 -22.42
CA GLU A 822 12.37 55.70 -22.98
C GLU A 822 12.49 56.61 -24.20
N ALA A 823 13.49 57.51 -24.26
CA ALA A 823 13.81 58.28 -25.45
C ALA A 823 14.29 57.37 -26.59
N TRP A 824 15.22 56.46 -26.32
CA TRP A 824 15.75 55.50 -27.29
C TRP A 824 14.67 54.59 -27.90
N ARG A 825 13.68 54.15 -27.11
CA ARG A 825 12.57 53.30 -27.56
C ARG A 825 11.65 53.95 -28.58
N ARG A 826 11.53 55.28 -28.57
CA ARG A 826 10.60 56.00 -29.46
C ARG A 826 11.11 56.05 -30.89
N GLU A 827 12.42 56.08 -31.07
CA GLU A 827 13.02 56.24 -32.39
C GLU A 827 13.60 54.94 -32.95
N TYR A 828 14.07 54.02 -32.10
CA TYR A 828 14.84 52.80 -32.43
C TYR A 828 15.81 52.98 -33.62
N PRO A 829 17.13 52.91 -33.40
CA PRO A 829 18.08 53.19 -34.48
C PRO A 829 17.89 52.22 -35.65
N ARG A 830 17.53 52.77 -36.83
CA ARG A 830 17.12 52.01 -38.03
C ARG A 830 18.30 51.40 -38.80
N ASP A 831 19.50 51.86 -38.51
CA ASP A 831 20.77 51.47 -39.14
C ASP A 831 21.46 50.29 -38.45
N ARG A 832 20.92 49.83 -37.31
CA ARG A 832 21.40 48.64 -36.57
C ARG A 832 20.30 47.66 -36.13
N LEU A 833 20.67 46.41 -35.87
CA LEU A 833 19.80 45.42 -35.23
C LEU A 833 19.58 45.81 -33.77
N VAL A 834 18.33 46.02 -33.39
CA VAL A 834 17.95 46.41 -32.04
C VAL A 834 17.41 45.21 -31.26
N PHE A 835 17.90 45.00 -30.04
CA PHE A 835 17.28 44.14 -29.03
C PHE A 835 16.92 44.95 -27.79
N ASP A 836 15.64 45.30 -27.66
CA ASP A 836 15.08 45.83 -26.41
C ASP A 836 14.82 44.62 -25.49
N GLY A 837 15.78 44.32 -24.63
CA GLY A 837 15.73 43.23 -23.65
C GLY A 837 14.55 43.36 -22.69
N PRO A 838 14.31 44.53 -22.06
CA PRO A 838 13.16 44.73 -21.18
C PRO A 838 11.80 44.52 -21.86
N ALA A 839 11.61 45.00 -23.10
CA ALA A 839 10.37 44.77 -23.85
C ALA A 839 10.33 43.38 -24.52
N GLY A 840 11.49 42.74 -24.68
CA GLY A 840 11.63 41.49 -25.43
C GLY A 840 11.48 41.67 -26.93
N LEU A 841 11.82 42.85 -27.46
CA LEU A 841 11.60 43.21 -28.86
C LEU A 841 12.90 43.13 -29.65
N LEU A 842 12.86 42.51 -30.83
CA LEU A 842 13.97 42.43 -31.77
C LEU A 842 13.57 43.14 -33.08
N VAL A 843 14.32 44.16 -33.51
CA VAL A 843 13.98 44.99 -34.67
C VAL A 843 15.17 45.16 -35.61
N TRP A 844 14.97 44.97 -36.90
CA TRP A 844 15.94 45.34 -37.93
C TRP A 844 15.21 45.82 -39.17
N ARG A 845 15.40 47.10 -39.53
CA ARG A 845 14.63 47.76 -40.60
C ARG A 845 13.12 47.60 -40.37
N GLU A 846 12.41 46.92 -41.28
CA GLU A 846 10.97 46.66 -41.19
C GLU A 846 10.64 45.33 -40.49
N HIS A 847 11.65 44.52 -40.18
CA HIS A 847 11.44 43.21 -39.58
C HIS A 847 11.42 43.29 -38.06
N VAL A 848 10.41 42.67 -37.46
CA VAL A 848 10.19 42.66 -36.02
C VAL A 848 9.96 41.22 -35.54
N ALA A 849 10.57 40.84 -34.44
CA ALA A 849 10.25 39.61 -33.73
C ALA A 849 10.16 39.84 -32.22
N TRP A 850 9.34 39.01 -31.57
CA TRP A 850 9.08 39.08 -30.15
C TRP A 850 9.65 37.87 -29.41
N LEU A 851 10.37 38.14 -28.34
CA LEU A 851 10.91 37.20 -27.38
C LEU A 851 10.26 37.52 -26.03
N LYS A 852 9.39 36.65 -25.51
CA LYS A 852 8.77 36.88 -24.19
C LYS A 852 9.88 37.14 -23.14
N PRO A 853 9.89 38.29 -22.43
CA PRO A 853 10.88 38.58 -21.41
C PRO A 853 10.98 37.45 -20.37
N GLY A 854 12.21 37.04 -20.05
CA GLY A 854 12.48 35.92 -19.13
C GLY A 854 12.24 34.51 -19.71
N SER A 855 11.85 34.39 -20.99
CA SER A 855 11.83 33.08 -21.66
C SER A 855 13.24 32.56 -21.93
N ILE A 856 13.37 31.24 -22.12
CA ILE A 856 14.66 30.61 -22.40
C ILE A 856 15.37 31.26 -23.62
N PRO A 857 14.73 31.48 -24.79
CA PRO A 857 15.39 32.16 -25.91
C PRO A 857 15.81 33.60 -25.60
N HIS A 858 15.02 34.33 -24.80
CA HIS A 858 15.33 35.68 -24.34
C HIS A 858 16.59 35.69 -23.46
N GLY A 859 16.67 34.79 -22.48
CA GLY A 859 17.83 34.63 -21.61
C GLY A 859 19.08 34.22 -22.38
N ILE A 860 18.96 33.26 -23.31
CA ILE A 860 20.09 32.83 -24.16
C ILE A 860 20.60 34.01 -24.98
N LEU A 861 19.73 34.75 -25.68
CA LEU A 861 20.14 35.86 -26.52
C LEU A 861 20.85 36.95 -25.70
N SER A 862 20.31 37.30 -24.54
CA SER A 862 20.90 38.29 -23.64
C SER A 862 22.33 37.90 -23.25
N GLN A 863 22.54 36.65 -22.83
CA GLN A 863 23.88 36.16 -22.47
C GLN A 863 24.84 36.12 -23.66
N LEU A 864 24.35 35.75 -24.85
CA LEU A 864 25.17 35.73 -26.07
C LEU A 864 25.58 37.13 -26.54
N LEU A 865 24.74 38.14 -26.36
CA LEU A 865 25.05 39.53 -26.70
C LEU A 865 26.02 40.17 -25.71
N ILE A 866 25.86 39.89 -24.40
CA ILE A 866 26.82 40.32 -23.37
C ILE A 866 28.23 39.79 -23.67
N ALA A 867 28.32 38.53 -24.10
CA ALA A 867 29.61 37.87 -24.32
C ALA A 867 30.20 38.06 -25.73
N LEU A 868 29.48 38.69 -26.67
CA LEU A 868 29.92 38.80 -28.06
C LEU A 868 31.25 39.59 -28.16
N PRO A 869 32.27 39.14 -28.93
CA PRO A 869 32.31 38.03 -29.90
C PRO A 869 32.70 36.66 -29.32
N HIS A 870 32.86 36.55 -28.01
CA HIS A 870 33.30 35.34 -27.33
C HIS A 870 32.16 34.31 -27.19
N PRO A 871 32.49 33.01 -27.20
CA PRO A 871 31.52 31.97 -26.87
C PRO A 871 31.26 31.91 -25.36
N VAL A 872 30.00 31.72 -24.97
CA VAL A 872 29.59 31.39 -23.60
C VAL A 872 29.64 29.88 -23.42
N ASP A 873 30.33 29.39 -22.39
CA ASP A 873 30.37 27.97 -22.06
C ASP A 873 28.96 27.40 -21.83
N VAL A 874 28.70 26.18 -22.29
CA VAL A 874 27.37 25.55 -22.17
C VAL A 874 26.93 25.48 -20.70
N ASP A 875 27.82 25.13 -19.77
CA ASP A 875 27.49 25.05 -18.35
C ASP A 875 27.11 26.43 -17.78
N ALA A 876 27.87 27.47 -18.12
CA ALA A 876 27.62 28.83 -17.69
C ALA A 876 26.32 29.39 -18.28
N LEU A 877 26.10 29.16 -19.57
CA LEU A 877 24.88 29.55 -20.28
C LEU A 877 23.66 28.82 -19.71
N TYR A 878 23.79 27.53 -19.44
CA TYR A 878 22.71 26.72 -18.88
C TYR A 878 22.37 27.15 -17.46
N HIS A 879 23.38 27.39 -16.62
CA HIS A 879 23.17 27.90 -15.27
C HIS A 879 22.51 29.28 -15.28
N ALA A 880 22.97 30.20 -16.13
CA ALA A 880 22.39 31.54 -16.23
C ALA A 880 20.90 31.53 -16.62
N VAL A 881 20.52 30.68 -17.58
CA VAL A 881 19.17 30.70 -18.16
C VAL A 881 18.21 29.73 -17.46
N TRP A 882 18.67 28.55 -17.03
CA TRP A 882 17.83 27.52 -16.38
C TRP A 882 17.99 27.47 -14.85
N GLN A 883 18.96 28.20 -14.27
CA GLN A 883 19.23 28.23 -12.83
C GLN A 883 19.54 26.84 -12.24
N THR A 884 20.10 25.96 -13.07
CA THR A 884 20.51 24.58 -12.72
C THR A 884 21.83 24.24 -13.40
N VAL A 885 22.52 23.21 -12.90
CA VAL A 885 23.69 22.64 -13.58
C VAL A 885 23.24 21.87 -14.80
N PHE A 886 23.97 21.98 -15.92
CA PHE A 886 23.69 21.24 -17.14
C PHE A 886 23.93 19.74 -16.94
N ASP A 887 22.89 18.93 -17.13
CA ASP A 887 23.02 17.47 -17.11
C ASP A 887 23.11 16.92 -18.55
N PRO A 888 24.25 16.35 -18.97
CA PRO A 888 24.42 15.84 -20.31
C PRO A 888 23.57 14.62 -20.66
N GLU A 889 23.02 13.89 -19.68
CA GLU A 889 22.16 12.74 -19.95
C GLU A 889 20.70 13.16 -20.24
N THR A 890 20.21 14.21 -19.59
CA THR A 890 18.80 14.61 -19.68
C THR A 890 18.55 15.89 -20.47
N ASP A 891 19.51 16.82 -20.50
CA ASP A 891 19.22 18.21 -20.89
C ASP A 891 19.63 18.55 -22.33
N VAL A 892 20.41 17.67 -22.99
CA VAL A 892 20.94 17.88 -24.34
C VAL A 892 19.82 18.18 -25.35
N GLY A 893 18.70 17.45 -25.27
CA GLY A 893 17.56 17.63 -26.17
C GLY A 893 16.90 19.00 -26.00
N ALA A 894 16.60 19.38 -24.76
CA ALA A 894 15.96 20.66 -24.43
C ALA A 894 16.87 21.85 -24.78
N PHE A 895 18.17 21.74 -24.51
CA PHE A 895 19.16 22.76 -24.85
C PHE A 895 19.26 22.94 -26.37
N LYS A 896 19.38 21.84 -27.13
CA LYS A 896 19.45 21.90 -28.60
C LYS A 896 18.20 22.53 -29.21
N SER A 897 17.01 22.14 -28.73
CA SER A 897 15.73 22.71 -29.18
C SER A 897 15.66 24.22 -28.92
N SER A 898 16.14 24.67 -27.75
CA SER A 898 16.14 26.08 -27.37
C SER A 898 17.05 26.94 -28.26
N ILE A 899 18.26 26.43 -28.57
CA ILE A 899 19.19 27.07 -29.51
C ILE A 899 18.58 27.16 -30.91
N GLN A 900 17.94 26.08 -31.39
CA GLN A 900 17.27 26.07 -32.69
C GLN A 900 16.11 27.07 -32.76
N ARG A 901 15.32 27.17 -31.69
CA ARG A 901 14.22 28.14 -31.59
C ARG A 901 14.72 29.56 -31.65
N LEU A 902 15.77 29.90 -30.89
CA LEU A 902 16.40 31.22 -30.94
C LEU A 902 16.95 31.51 -32.35
N GLN A 903 17.67 30.56 -32.96
CA GLN A 903 18.20 30.70 -34.31
C GLN A 903 17.11 30.99 -35.35
N LYS A 904 15.93 30.38 -35.22
CA LYS A 904 14.78 30.62 -36.12
C LYS A 904 14.23 32.03 -35.95
N ILE A 905 14.10 32.52 -34.71
CA ILE A 905 13.65 33.87 -34.39
C ILE A 905 14.63 34.92 -34.92
N LEU A 906 15.93 34.71 -34.70
CA LEU A 906 16.94 35.65 -35.21
C LEU A 906 16.91 35.76 -36.73
N ARG A 907 16.74 34.63 -37.44
CA ARG A 907 16.67 34.61 -38.91
C ARG A 907 15.44 35.28 -39.49
N SER A 908 14.34 35.39 -38.74
CA SER A 908 13.16 36.12 -39.23
C SER A 908 13.36 37.64 -39.23
N VAL A 909 14.38 38.13 -38.52
CA VAL A 909 14.71 39.57 -38.45
C VAL A 909 15.98 39.88 -39.21
N THR A 910 17.03 39.05 -39.04
CA THR A 910 18.31 39.17 -39.73
C THR A 910 18.69 37.81 -40.34
N PRO A 911 18.40 37.57 -41.63
CA PRO A 911 18.63 36.26 -42.27
C PRO A 911 20.08 35.74 -42.17
N ALA A 912 21.05 36.66 -42.06
CA ALA A 912 22.47 36.36 -41.93
C ALA A 912 22.91 35.97 -40.50
N ALA A 913 22.07 36.15 -39.47
CA ALA A 913 22.42 35.82 -38.10
C ALA A 913 22.57 34.31 -37.87
N LYS A 914 23.65 33.91 -37.19
CA LYS A 914 23.95 32.50 -36.90
C LYS A 914 24.32 32.31 -35.43
N VAL A 915 23.68 31.34 -34.77
CA VAL A 915 24.07 30.82 -33.46
C VAL A 915 24.89 29.56 -33.71
N ARG A 916 26.15 29.58 -33.30
CA ARG A 916 27.11 28.50 -33.57
C ARG A 916 27.67 27.95 -32.27
N ARG A 917 27.99 26.65 -32.28
CA ARG A 917 28.89 26.09 -31.26
C ARG A 917 30.34 26.40 -31.64
N LYS A 918 31.15 26.75 -30.65
CA LYS A 918 32.60 26.90 -30.74
C LYS A 918 33.26 26.02 -29.67
N LYS A 919 34.48 25.54 -29.94
CA LYS A 919 35.30 24.92 -28.89
C LYS A 919 35.70 25.98 -27.86
N THR A 920 35.62 25.61 -26.60
CA THR A 920 36.08 26.39 -25.45
C THR A 920 36.91 25.48 -24.55
N ARG A 921 37.39 26.01 -23.42
CA ARG A 921 38.10 25.19 -22.42
C ARG A 921 37.17 24.22 -21.67
N SER A 922 35.84 24.42 -21.73
CA SER A 922 34.90 23.50 -21.08
C SER A 922 34.66 22.23 -21.89
N ARG A 923 34.29 21.16 -21.16
CA ARG A 923 34.03 19.83 -21.70
C ARG A 923 32.93 19.81 -22.77
N PHE A 924 31.97 20.74 -22.70
CA PHE A 924 30.78 20.75 -23.55
C PHE A 924 30.84 21.80 -24.67
N GLY A 925 31.95 22.54 -24.75
CA GLY A 925 32.13 23.66 -25.67
C GLY A 925 31.31 24.89 -25.26
N GLY A 926 31.28 25.88 -26.15
CA GLY A 926 30.53 27.12 -25.95
C GLY A 926 29.61 27.45 -27.12
N VAL A 927 28.68 28.36 -26.88
CA VAL A 927 27.75 28.89 -27.87
C VAL A 927 28.07 30.37 -28.11
N THR A 928 28.07 30.80 -29.36
CA THR A 928 28.24 32.21 -29.73
C THR A 928 27.22 32.59 -30.80
N ILE A 929 26.91 33.88 -30.90
CA ILE A 929 26.13 34.44 -32.00
C ILE A 929 27.08 35.13 -33.00
N SER A 930 26.71 35.16 -34.27
CA SER A 930 27.41 35.89 -35.32
C SER A 930 26.40 36.79 -36.02
N LEU A 931 26.66 38.09 -35.98
CA LEU A 931 25.87 39.14 -36.60
C LEU A 931 26.69 39.78 -37.71
N SER A 932 26.07 40.09 -38.85
CA SER A 932 26.72 40.73 -40.01
C SER A 932 26.24 42.17 -40.22
N CYS A 933 25.69 42.78 -39.17
CA CYS A 933 25.19 44.14 -39.15
C CYS A 933 25.54 44.75 -37.79
N PRO A 934 25.67 46.08 -37.71
CA PRO A 934 25.77 46.77 -36.43
C PRO A 934 24.58 46.41 -35.54
N TRP A 935 24.77 46.35 -34.23
CA TRP A 935 23.70 46.00 -33.31
C TRP A 935 23.75 46.82 -32.02
N THR A 936 22.58 46.98 -31.43
CA THR A 936 22.41 47.56 -30.10
C THR A 936 21.43 46.74 -29.31
N ALA A 937 21.80 46.43 -28.07
CA ALA A 937 20.92 45.77 -27.13
C ALA A 937 20.85 46.57 -25.84
N ILE A 938 19.65 46.72 -25.29
CA ILE A 938 19.48 47.25 -23.94
C ILE A 938 19.00 46.10 -23.08
N LEU A 939 19.74 45.79 -22.01
CA LEU A 939 19.49 44.66 -21.11
C LEU A 939 19.16 45.11 -19.69
#